data_AF-A0AA40HAX3-F1
#
_entry.id   AF-A0AA40HAX3-F1
#
_cell.length_a   1.000
_cell.length_b   1.000
_cell.length_c   1.000
_cell.angle_alpha   90.00
_cell.angle_beta   90.00
_cell.angle_gamma   90.00
#
_symmetry.space_group_name_H-M   'P 1'
#
loop_
_entity.id
_entity.type
_entity.pdbx_description
1 polymer ?
#
loop_
_entity_poly.entity_id
_entity_poly.type
_entity_poly.pdbx_seq_one_letter_code
_entity_poly.pdbx_strand_id
1 'polypeptide(L)'
;MKDVRENFQDLMQYCAQDVWATYEVFQQQLPLFLERCPHPVTLAGMLEMGVSYLPVNQNWERYLAEAQSTYEELQREMKKSLMDLANDACQLLSGERYKDDPWLWDLEWDLQEFKQKKVKRVKRKEPAAASDVPTEGAGAPGDAKDQEDPGPPSEEEELQRAVTARACLEQLKGTTELLPKRPQHLPGHPGWYRKLCPRLDDPAWTPGPSLLSLQMRVTPKLMALTWDGFPLHFSERHGWGYLVPGRRDNLAQVPPTGVACPYRAIESLYGKHCAEQGKRQPEPQVARLAEEFLFSESSAQWQMVEELGCLEVQDEAKADSLEAAVPGQPPALTGAGGPKASQPAYHHGNGPYHDVDIPGCWFFKLPHKDGNSCNVGSPFAKDFLPKMEDGTLQAGPGGASGPRALEINKMISFWRNAHKRISSQMVVWLPRSALPRTVTRHPDYDEENRYGAILPQVVTAGTITRRAVEPTWLTASNARPDRVGSELKAMVQAPPGYVLVGADVDSQELWIAAVLGDAHFAGMHGCTAFGWMTLQGRKSRGTDLHNGCHVGISREHAKVFNYGRIYGAGQPFAERLLMQFNHRLTSEEAAEKAQQMYAVTKGLRRRVPPPSSPPGPQACSPTRHCPRLPALPLPGALPSHLRPSCRMARPWVVTFKYRLSDEGEWLVRQLRIPVERTEDGCVSLQDLRKIQREASRKSRGKKWNVVAERMWTGGTESEMFNKLESIATADEPRTPVLGCRISRALEPAFMTSRVNWVVQSSAVDYLHLMLVAMKWLFEEFAIDGRFCISIHDEVRYLVREEDRYRAALALQISNLLTRWAGCGPGPVGSECPSPRKWVF
;
A
#
# COMPACT_ATOMS: atom_id res chain seq x y z
N MET A 1 -27.06 4.54 -29.86
CA MET A 1 -27.95 5.69 -29.57
C MET A 1 -29.12 5.83 -30.54
N LYS A 2 -29.02 5.52 -31.84
CA LYS A 2 -30.20 5.56 -32.75
C LYS A 2 -31.17 4.42 -32.41
N ASP A 3 -30.65 3.21 -32.49
CA ASP A 3 -31.07 1.95 -31.87
C ASP A 3 -31.71 2.10 -30.45
N VAL A 4 -31.14 2.92 -29.56
CA VAL A 4 -31.73 3.22 -28.22
C VAL A 4 -32.98 4.10 -28.28
N ARG A 5 -33.08 5.02 -29.25
CA ARG A 5 -34.30 5.82 -29.50
C ARG A 5 -35.38 4.98 -30.19
N GLU A 6 -34.98 4.11 -31.11
CA GLU A 6 -35.86 3.23 -31.87
C GLU A 6 -36.55 2.20 -30.98
N ASN A 7 -35.83 1.63 -30.00
CA ASN A 7 -36.35 0.67 -29.03
C ASN A 7 -36.65 1.30 -27.64
N PHE A 8 -36.81 2.63 -27.58
CA PHE A 8 -36.82 3.37 -26.30
C PHE A 8 -37.91 2.89 -25.33
N GLN A 9 -39.13 2.66 -25.82
CA GLN A 9 -40.27 2.31 -24.97
C GLN A 9 -40.07 0.95 -24.30
N ASP A 10 -39.65 -0.07 -25.07
CA ASP A 10 -39.43 -1.43 -24.57
C ASP A 10 -38.24 -1.49 -23.60
N LEU A 11 -37.13 -0.80 -23.95
CA LEU A 11 -35.95 -0.71 -23.09
C LEU A 11 -36.25 0.02 -21.78
N MET A 12 -36.97 1.14 -21.82
CA MET A 12 -37.35 1.87 -20.60
C MET A 12 -38.37 1.11 -19.76
N GLN A 13 -39.29 0.37 -20.38
CA GLN A 13 -40.21 -0.51 -19.65
C GLN A 13 -39.45 -1.65 -18.96
N TYR A 14 -38.51 -2.30 -19.64
CA TYR A 14 -37.62 -3.30 -19.04
C TYR A 14 -36.84 -2.70 -17.85
N CYS A 15 -36.18 -1.55 -18.03
CA CYS A 15 -35.42 -0.92 -16.94
C CYS A 15 -36.32 -0.50 -15.77
N ALA A 16 -37.55 -0.05 -16.01
CA ALA A 16 -38.50 0.26 -14.94
C ALA A 16 -38.94 -0.99 -14.16
N GLN A 17 -39.15 -2.11 -14.86
CA GLN A 17 -39.49 -3.40 -14.24
C GLN A 17 -38.31 -3.98 -13.44
N ASP A 18 -37.08 -3.88 -13.95
CA ASP A 18 -35.86 -4.31 -13.27
C ASP A 18 -35.57 -3.49 -11.99
N VAL A 19 -35.75 -2.17 -12.05
CA VAL A 19 -35.70 -1.28 -10.87
C VAL A 19 -36.81 -1.60 -9.88
N TRP A 20 -38.03 -1.91 -10.34
CA TRP A 20 -39.13 -2.30 -9.45
C TRP A 20 -38.87 -3.65 -8.75
N ALA A 21 -38.44 -4.68 -9.49
CA ALA A 21 -38.06 -5.97 -8.92
C ALA A 21 -36.91 -5.83 -7.92
N THR A 22 -35.92 -4.99 -8.23
CA THR A 22 -34.82 -4.64 -7.31
C THR A 22 -35.34 -3.98 -6.03
N TYR A 23 -36.33 -3.08 -6.13
CA TYR A 23 -36.97 -2.45 -4.98
C TYR A 23 -37.76 -3.45 -4.13
N GLU A 24 -38.55 -4.36 -4.73
CA GLU A 24 -39.26 -5.43 -4.03
C GLU A 24 -38.28 -6.37 -3.29
N VAL A 25 -37.15 -6.73 -3.92
CA VAL A 25 -36.09 -7.50 -3.26
C VAL A 25 -35.52 -6.74 -2.05
N PHE A 26 -35.24 -5.44 -2.17
CA PHE A 26 -34.76 -4.65 -1.04
C PHE A 26 -35.80 -4.51 0.08
N GLN A 27 -37.10 -4.42 -0.21
CA GLN A 27 -38.15 -4.46 0.81
C GLN A 27 -38.09 -5.76 1.63
N GLN A 28 -37.84 -6.91 1.00
CA GLN A 28 -37.72 -8.20 1.68
C GLN A 28 -36.37 -8.37 2.42
N GLN A 29 -35.30 -7.73 1.96
CA GLN A 29 -33.99 -7.76 2.65
C GLN A 29 -33.89 -6.81 3.84
N LEU A 30 -34.64 -5.70 3.87
CA LEU A 30 -34.55 -4.69 4.94
C LEU A 30 -34.85 -5.24 6.35
N PRO A 31 -35.89 -6.07 6.58
CA PRO A 31 -36.11 -6.71 7.89
C PRO A 31 -34.94 -7.60 8.32
N LEU A 32 -34.34 -8.35 7.38
CA LEU A 32 -33.18 -9.21 7.65
C LEU A 32 -31.93 -8.39 7.98
N PHE A 33 -31.76 -7.22 7.35
CA PHE A 33 -30.71 -6.27 7.72
C PHE A 33 -30.90 -5.73 9.14
N LEU A 34 -32.13 -5.35 9.51
CA LEU A 34 -32.45 -4.86 10.85
C LEU A 34 -32.27 -5.94 11.93
N GLU A 35 -32.63 -7.20 11.66
CA GLU A 35 -32.32 -8.33 12.55
C GLU A 35 -30.80 -8.51 12.75
N ARG A 36 -30.02 -8.33 11.67
CA ARG A 36 -28.55 -8.42 11.68
C ARG A 36 -27.90 -7.23 12.38
N CYS A 37 -28.46 -6.03 12.25
CA CYS A 37 -27.96 -4.76 12.76
C CYS A 37 -29.04 -4.07 13.64
N PRO A 38 -29.31 -4.59 14.85
CA PRO A 38 -30.51 -4.24 15.62
C PRO A 38 -30.53 -2.82 16.19
N HIS A 39 -29.38 -2.13 16.25
CA HIS A 39 -29.31 -0.80 16.85
C HIS A 39 -29.62 0.31 15.81
N PRO A 40 -30.60 1.21 16.06
CA PRO A 40 -31.09 2.16 15.06
C PRO A 40 -30.03 3.16 14.59
N VAL A 41 -29.03 3.48 15.43
CA VAL A 41 -27.87 4.31 15.06
C VAL A 41 -27.13 3.78 13.82
N THR A 42 -27.11 2.46 13.60
CA THR A 42 -26.47 1.89 12.40
C THR A 42 -27.19 2.33 11.12
N LEU A 43 -28.53 2.28 11.11
CA LEU A 43 -29.30 2.76 9.96
C LEU A 43 -29.24 4.28 9.84
N ALA A 44 -29.38 5.02 10.95
CA ALA A 44 -29.35 6.48 10.95
C ALA A 44 -27.98 7.03 10.48
N GLY A 45 -26.87 6.42 10.93
CA GLY A 45 -25.53 6.75 10.47
C GLY A 45 -25.35 6.44 8.98
N MET A 46 -25.79 5.27 8.51
CA MET A 46 -25.76 4.94 7.07
C MET A 46 -26.60 5.91 6.21
N LEU A 47 -27.74 6.39 6.71
CA LEU A 47 -28.56 7.39 6.02
C LEU A 47 -27.85 8.74 5.94
N GLU A 48 -27.21 9.20 7.02
CA GLU A 48 -26.45 10.46 7.01
C GLU A 48 -25.20 10.36 6.09
N MET A 49 -24.54 9.19 6.06
CA MET A 49 -23.45 8.93 5.12
C MET A 49 -23.91 8.97 3.65
N GLY A 50 -25.15 8.57 3.37
CA GLY A 50 -25.73 8.57 2.02
C GLY A 50 -26.09 9.95 1.47
N VAL A 51 -26.17 10.98 2.32
CA VAL A 51 -26.49 12.37 1.91
C VAL A 51 -25.26 13.27 1.80
N SER A 52 -24.07 12.66 1.72
CA SER A 52 -22.78 13.35 1.49
C SER A 52 -22.75 14.16 0.19
N TYR A 53 -22.11 15.33 0.25
CA TYR A 53 -21.87 16.19 -0.91
C TYR A 53 -20.60 17.02 -0.67
N LEU A 54 -19.87 17.31 -1.74
CA LEU A 54 -18.58 17.99 -1.68
C LEU A 54 -18.69 19.37 -2.35
N PRO A 55 -18.66 20.49 -1.62
CA PRO A 55 -18.72 21.82 -2.23
C PRO A 55 -17.45 22.08 -3.06
N VAL A 56 -17.64 22.64 -4.25
CA VAL A 56 -16.57 23.01 -5.18
C VAL A 56 -16.85 24.35 -5.83
N ASN A 57 -15.81 24.99 -6.35
CA ASN A 57 -15.90 26.17 -7.21
C ASN A 57 -15.12 25.93 -8.51
N GLN A 58 -15.03 26.93 -9.37
CA GLN A 58 -14.31 26.87 -10.65
C GLN A 58 -12.86 26.33 -10.58
N ASN A 59 -12.22 26.38 -9.41
CA ASN A 59 -10.89 25.81 -9.21
C ASN A 59 -10.85 24.30 -9.52
N TRP A 60 -12.00 23.60 -9.46
CA TRP A 60 -12.11 22.21 -9.89
C TRP A 60 -11.75 22.00 -11.37
N GLU A 61 -12.39 22.74 -12.28
CA GLU A 61 -12.10 22.63 -13.72
C GLU A 61 -10.70 23.16 -14.05
N ARG A 62 -10.27 24.22 -13.36
CA ARG A 62 -8.89 24.72 -13.45
C ARG A 62 -7.87 23.65 -13.05
N TYR A 63 -8.06 22.98 -11.91
CA TYR A 63 -7.21 21.88 -11.43
C TYR A 63 -7.20 20.69 -12.39
N LEU A 64 -8.36 20.31 -12.96
CA LEU A 64 -8.42 19.27 -13.98
C LEU A 64 -7.57 19.65 -15.21
N ALA A 65 -7.68 20.88 -15.70
CA ALA A 65 -6.95 21.37 -16.87
C ALA A 65 -5.45 21.52 -16.61
N GLU A 66 -5.06 22.18 -15.50
CA GLU A 66 -3.65 22.39 -15.13
C GLU A 66 -2.95 21.05 -14.85
N ALA A 67 -3.55 20.16 -14.06
CA ALA A 67 -2.96 18.85 -13.77
C ALA A 67 -2.86 17.95 -15.01
N GLN A 68 -3.82 18.05 -15.95
CA GLN A 68 -3.73 17.33 -17.23
C GLN A 68 -2.66 17.93 -18.16
N SER A 69 -2.56 19.27 -18.27
CA SER A 69 -1.51 19.92 -19.08
C SER A 69 -0.12 19.57 -18.54
N THR A 70 0.11 19.75 -17.23
CA THR A 70 1.37 19.38 -16.58
C THR A 70 1.70 17.89 -16.76
N TYR A 71 0.70 17.00 -16.70
CA TYR A 71 0.88 15.58 -16.99
C TYR A 71 1.33 15.32 -18.44
N GLU A 72 0.73 15.99 -19.43
CA GLU A 72 1.07 15.84 -20.84
C GLU A 72 2.41 16.49 -21.20
N GLU A 73 2.76 17.61 -20.56
CA GLU A 73 4.08 18.26 -20.65
C GLU A 73 5.17 17.34 -20.12
N LEU A 74 5.00 16.81 -18.89
CA LEU A 74 5.91 15.84 -18.29
C LEU A 74 5.99 14.55 -19.13
N GLN A 75 4.89 14.07 -19.70
CA GLN A 75 4.96 12.92 -20.62
C GLN A 75 5.74 13.23 -21.91
N ARG A 76 5.63 14.43 -22.46
CA ARG A 76 6.43 14.88 -23.62
C ARG A 76 7.90 15.02 -23.26
N GLU A 77 8.22 15.61 -22.10
CA GLU A 77 9.59 15.71 -21.58
C GLU A 77 10.22 14.32 -21.39
N MET A 78 9.54 13.43 -20.66
CA MET A 78 10.00 12.06 -20.43
C MET A 78 10.16 11.27 -21.71
N LYS A 79 9.23 11.39 -22.67
CA LYS A 79 9.39 10.78 -24.01
C LYS A 79 10.64 11.30 -24.72
N LYS A 80 10.91 12.61 -24.65
CA LYS A 80 12.13 13.20 -25.23
C LYS A 80 13.38 12.63 -24.56
N SER A 81 13.47 12.67 -23.23
CA SER A 81 14.62 12.11 -22.49
C SER A 81 14.88 10.63 -22.81
N LEU A 82 13.81 9.84 -23.02
CA LEU A 82 13.92 8.45 -23.45
C LEU A 82 14.38 8.31 -24.92
N MET A 83 13.92 9.18 -25.83
CA MET A 83 14.42 9.22 -27.21
C MET A 83 15.89 9.62 -27.28
N ASP A 84 16.31 10.61 -26.49
CA ASP A 84 17.70 11.07 -26.41
C ASP A 84 18.61 9.91 -25.94
N LEU A 85 18.24 9.20 -24.86
CA LEU A 85 18.94 7.98 -24.39
C LEU A 85 19.01 6.87 -25.47
N ALA A 86 17.95 6.68 -26.25
CA ALA A 86 17.93 5.70 -27.34
C ALA A 86 18.81 6.09 -28.54
N ASN A 87 18.95 7.39 -28.81
CA ASN A 87 19.84 7.93 -29.83
C ASN A 87 21.31 7.82 -29.39
N ASP A 88 21.62 8.17 -28.13
CA ASP A 88 22.96 8.04 -27.55
C ASP A 88 23.41 6.57 -27.47
N ALA A 89 22.51 5.67 -27.07
CA ALA A 89 22.76 4.24 -27.11
C ALA A 89 23.14 3.75 -28.53
N CYS A 90 22.46 4.23 -29.58
CA CYS A 90 22.80 3.85 -30.96
C CYS A 90 24.20 4.26 -31.40
N GLN A 91 24.78 5.33 -30.82
CA GLN A 91 26.16 5.72 -31.12
C GLN A 91 27.18 4.65 -30.67
N LEU A 92 26.84 3.79 -29.70
CA LEU A 92 27.68 2.67 -29.25
C LEU A 92 27.88 1.56 -30.28
N LEU A 93 27.11 1.56 -31.37
CA LEU A 93 27.40 0.71 -32.55
C LEU A 93 28.77 1.09 -33.17
N SER A 94 29.16 2.37 -33.10
CA SER A 94 30.48 2.79 -33.56
C SER A 94 31.58 2.26 -32.64
N GLY A 95 32.52 1.51 -33.23
CA GLY A 95 33.59 0.82 -32.49
C GLY A 95 33.12 -0.34 -31.61
N GLU A 96 31.91 -0.89 -31.84
CA GLU A 96 31.34 -2.03 -31.09
C GLU A 96 31.25 -1.85 -29.56
N ARG A 97 31.28 -0.60 -29.07
CA ARG A 97 31.34 -0.25 -27.64
C ARG A 97 30.18 -0.78 -26.80
N TYR A 98 29.07 -1.16 -27.43
CA TYR A 98 27.94 -1.82 -26.78
C TYR A 98 28.30 -3.17 -26.13
N LYS A 99 29.40 -3.82 -26.54
CA LYS A 99 29.86 -5.10 -25.96
C LYS A 99 30.41 -4.95 -24.53
N ASP A 100 30.94 -3.79 -24.19
CA ASP A 100 31.44 -3.47 -22.84
C ASP A 100 30.34 -2.89 -21.92
N ASP A 101 29.17 -2.56 -22.45
CA ASP A 101 28.07 -1.93 -21.70
C ASP A 101 27.28 -2.98 -20.88
N PRO A 102 27.12 -2.82 -19.55
CA PRO A 102 26.41 -3.78 -18.70
C PRO A 102 24.92 -4.05 -19.01
N TRP A 103 24.22 -3.16 -19.72
CA TRP A 103 22.77 -3.23 -19.95
C TRP A 103 22.41 -3.50 -21.41
N LEU A 104 23.26 -3.14 -22.37
CA LEU A 104 22.94 -3.11 -23.80
C LEU A 104 23.64 -4.21 -24.62
N TRP A 105 24.57 -4.97 -24.03
CA TRP A 105 25.33 -6.05 -24.69
C TRP A 105 24.48 -7.18 -25.28
N ASP A 106 23.29 -7.42 -24.75
CA ASP A 106 22.37 -8.52 -25.08
C ASP A 106 21.22 -8.11 -26.04
N LEU A 107 21.31 -6.94 -26.68
CA LEU A 107 20.29 -6.44 -27.62
C LEU A 107 20.58 -6.85 -29.09
N GLU A 108 19.54 -6.78 -29.93
CA GLU A 108 19.64 -7.05 -31.38
C GLU A 108 20.37 -5.92 -32.14
N TRP A 109 21.71 -5.96 -32.13
CA TRP A 109 22.56 -4.98 -32.81
C TRP A 109 22.67 -5.19 -34.33
N ASP A 110 22.12 -6.28 -34.87
CA ASP A 110 22.25 -6.64 -36.29
C ASP A 110 21.70 -5.57 -37.25
N LEU A 111 22.52 -5.26 -38.26
CA LEU A 111 22.16 -4.41 -39.38
C LEU A 111 21.45 -5.20 -40.48
N GLN A 112 20.48 -4.56 -41.14
CA GLN A 112 19.74 -5.21 -42.22
C GLN A 112 20.56 -5.23 -43.52
N GLU A 113 20.75 -6.43 -44.07
CA GLU A 113 21.42 -6.63 -45.37
C GLU A 113 20.72 -5.90 -46.52
N PHE A 114 21.52 -5.23 -47.36
CA PHE A 114 21.04 -4.60 -48.60
C PHE A 114 20.85 -5.65 -49.70
N LYS A 115 19.58 -5.87 -50.10
CA LYS A 115 19.23 -6.77 -51.21
C LYS A 115 18.85 -5.95 -52.44
N GLN A 116 19.84 -5.77 -53.32
CA GLN A 116 19.72 -5.04 -54.59
C GLN A 116 18.64 -5.62 -55.51
N LYS A 117 18.16 -4.77 -56.42
CA LYS A 117 17.08 -5.05 -57.37
C LYS A 117 17.59 -5.91 -58.53
N LYS A 118 17.68 -7.23 -58.35
CA LYS A 118 18.08 -8.19 -59.42
C LYS A 118 17.42 -7.85 -60.75
N VAL A 119 18.24 -7.62 -61.78
CA VAL A 119 17.82 -7.31 -63.15
C VAL A 119 16.85 -8.39 -63.65
N LYS A 120 15.62 -7.99 -64.00
CA LYS A 120 14.70 -8.85 -64.74
C LYS A 120 15.17 -8.92 -66.18
N ARG A 121 15.67 -10.08 -66.65
CA ARG A 121 15.75 -10.37 -68.09
C ARG A 121 14.35 -10.27 -68.69
N VAL A 122 14.07 -9.18 -69.41
CA VAL A 122 12.78 -8.96 -70.07
C VAL A 122 12.66 -9.95 -71.22
N LYS A 123 11.73 -10.92 -71.12
CA LYS A 123 11.22 -11.59 -72.32
C LYS A 123 10.39 -10.57 -73.09
N ARG A 124 10.85 -10.24 -74.30
CA ARG A 124 10.23 -9.28 -75.22
C ARG A 124 8.75 -9.63 -75.42
N LYS A 125 7.86 -8.66 -75.16
CA LYS A 125 6.45 -8.68 -75.55
C LYS A 125 6.10 -7.30 -76.10
N GLU A 126 5.14 -7.27 -77.01
CA GLU A 126 4.84 -6.10 -77.86
C GLU A 126 3.99 -5.04 -77.12
N PRO A 127 4.02 -3.78 -77.58
CA PRO A 127 3.28 -2.69 -76.94
C PRO A 127 1.76 -2.78 -77.20
N ALA A 128 0.98 -2.41 -76.21
CA ALA A 128 -0.44 -2.11 -76.34
C ALA A 128 -0.70 -0.68 -75.83
N ALA A 129 -1.77 -0.04 -76.31
CA ALA A 129 -1.99 1.40 -76.16
C ALA A 129 -2.24 1.84 -74.71
N ALA A 130 -1.95 3.11 -74.44
CA ALA A 130 -2.34 3.80 -73.21
C ALA A 130 -3.47 4.78 -73.51
N SER A 131 -4.56 4.67 -72.74
CA SER A 131 -5.60 5.68 -72.61
C SER A 131 -5.92 5.82 -71.12
N ASP A 132 -5.74 7.02 -70.57
CA ASP A 132 -6.82 7.81 -69.97
C ASP A 132 -6.24 9.08 -69.33
N VAL A 133 -7.00 10.18 -69.45
CA VAL A 133 -6.64 11.51 -68.95
C VAL A 133 -7.86 12.12 -68.25
N PRO A 134 -7.78 12.48 -66.96
CA PRO A 134 -8.70 13.43 -66.34
C PRO A 134 -8.31 14.86 -66.74
N THR A 135 -9.29 15.69 -67.08
CA THR A 135 -9.10 17.08 -67.58
C THR A 135 -9.82 18.09 -66.67
N GLU A 136 -9.61 19.39 -66.92
CA GLU A 136 -10.20 20.58 -66.27
C GLU A 136 -9.58 20.97 -64.91
N GLY A 137 -9.33 22.24 -64.58
CA GLY A 137 -9.43 23.54 -65.30
C GLY A 137 -8.93 24.67 -64.35
N ALA A 138 -8.74 25.94 -64.70
CA ALA A 138 -8.79 26.70 -65.96
C ALA A 138 -7.90 27.98 -65.82
N GLY A 139 -7.80 28.85 -66.84
CA GLY A 139 -7.03 30.13 -66.79
C GLY A 139 -7.77 31.31 -66.10
N ALA A 140 -7.31 32.57 -66.15
CA ALA A 140 -6.21 33.18 -66.93
C ALA A 140 -5.64 34.48 -66.22
N PRO A 141 -5.05 35.55 -66.85
CA PRO A 141 -3.90 36.26 -66.25
C PRO A 141 -4.08 37.77 -65.95
N GLY A 142 -3.02 38.46 -65.48
CA GLY A 142 -2.90 39.93 -65.42
C GLY A 142 -1.55 40.45 -64.89
N ASP A 143 -1.01 41.51 -65.51
CA ASP A 143 0.27 42.16 -65.18
C ASP A 143 0.12 43.37 -64.25
N ALA A 144 1.16 43.65 -63.43
CA ALA A 144 1.93 44.92 -63.45
C ALA A 144 2.75 45.18 -62.15
N LYS A 145 4.03 45.53 -62.33
CA LYS A 145 4.82 46.64 -61.72
C LYS A 145 4.58 47.07 -60.27
N ASP A 146 5.59 47.41 -59.47
CA ASP A 146 7.08 47.30 -59.46
C ASP A 146 7.41 47.19 -57.92
N GLN A 147 8.59 47.23 -57.27
CA GLN A 147 10.03 47.53 -57.43
C GLN A 147 10.66 47.12 -56.05
N GLU A 148 11.92 46.71 -55.79
CA GLU A 148 13.14 46.34 -56.55
C GLU A 148 14.09 45.51 -55.60
N ASP A 149 15.28 45.09 -56.08
CA ASP A 149 16.47 44.55 -55.37
C ASP A 149 16.40 43.16 -54.64
N PRO A 150 17.41 42.27 -54.76
CA PRO A 150 18.47 42.17 -55.78
C PRO A 150 18.08 41.23 -56.93
N GLY A 151 18.63 41.46 -58.12
CA GLY A 151 18.28 40.72 -59.32
C GLY A 151 18.59 39.21 -59.25
N PRO A 152 17.68 38.33 -59.72
CA PRO A 152 17.99 36.91 -59.88
C PRO A 152 19.07 36.69 -60.95
N PRO A 153 19.74 35.52 -60.95
CA PRO A 153 20.66 35.14 -62.01
C PRO A 153 19.97 35.13 -63.38
N SER A 154 20.72 35.37 -64.46
CA SER A 154 20.15 35.58 -65.80
C SER A 154 19.34 34.37 -66.31
N GLU A 155 18.42 34.63 -67.24
CA GLU A 155 17.65 33.55 -67.90
C GLU A 155 18.57 32.49 -68.54
N GLU A 156 19.74 32.90 -69.06
CA GLU A 156 20.75 31.99 -69.57
C GLU A 156 21.39 31.15 -68.45
N GLU A 157 21.77 31.75 -67.32
CA GLU A 157 22.30 30.99 -66.17
C GLU A 157 21.25 30.06 -65.56
N GLU A 158 19.99 30.49 -65.49
CA GLU A 158 18.90 29.70 -64.93
C GLU A 158 18.48 28.57 -65.88
N LEU A 159 18.50 28.81 -67.20
CA LEU A 159 18.42 27.74 -68.20
C LEU A 159 19.61 26.78 -68.10
N GLN A 160 20.83 27.28 -67.90
CA GLN A 160 22.01 26.44 -67.68
C GLN A 160 21.89 25.62 -66.40
N ARG A 161 21.33 26.19 -65.33
CA ARG A 161 21.05 25.53 -64.04
C ARG A 161 19.93 24.51 -64.19
N ALA A 162 18.89 24.80 -64.96
CA ALA A 162 17.83 23.85 -65.30
C ALA A 162 18.35 22.70 -66.18
N VAL A 163 19.21 22.96 -67.16
CA VAL A 163 19.82 21.94 -68.03
C VAL A 163 20.81 21.08 -67.25
N THR A 164 21.67 21.65 -66.42
CA THR A 164 22.61 20.89 -65.57
C THR A 164 21.89 20.13 -64.46
N ALA A 165 20.86 20.71 -63.82
CA ALA A 165 20.00 19.99 -62.89
C ALA A 165 19.26 18.83 -63.58
N ARG A 166 18.72 19.04 -64.78
CA ARG A 166 18.03 18.00 -65.57
C ARG A 166 18.98 16.91 -66.04
N ALA A 167 20.20 17.25 -66.45
CA ALA A 167 21.26 16.28 -66.78
C ALA A 167 21.70 15.48 -65.54
N CYS A 168 21.87 16.14 -64.39
CA CYS A 168 22.11 15.48 -63.10
C CYS A 168 20.93 14.57 -62.70
N LEU A 169 19.70 14.98 -62.96
CA LEU A 169 18.49 14.20 -62.69
C LEU A 169 18.37 12.99 -63.64
N GLU A 170 18.78 13.09 -64.91
CA GLU A 170 18.95 11.92 -65.79
C GLU A 170 20.11 11.01 -65.33
N GLN A 171 21.21 11.57 -64.83
CA GLN A 171 22.32 10.79 -64.24
C GLN A 171 21.88 10.04 -62.98
N LEU A 172 21.05 10.65 -62.14
CA LEU A 172 20.40 10.04 -60.96
C LEU A 172 19.30 9.04 -61.34
N LYS A 173 18.56 9.25 -62.45
CA LYS A 173 17.70 8.21 -63.03
C LYS A 173 18.54 7.02 -63.49
N GLY A 174 19.72 7.24 -64.05
CA GLY A 174 20.69 6.20 -64.37
C GLY A 174 21.09 5.33 -63.17
N THR A 175 21.22 5.91 -61.97
CA THR A 175 21.54 5.15 -60.75
C THR A 175 20.34 4.45 -60.09
N THR A 176 19.13 4.54 -60.68
CA THR A 176 17.91 3.84 -60.19
C THR A 176 18.08 2.32 -60.08
N GLU A 177 18.97 1.70 -60.87
CA GLU A 177 19.25 0.27 -60.77
C GLU A 177 20.02 -0.13 -59.50
N LEU A 178 20.75 0.81 -58.89
CA LEU A 178 21.49 0.59 -57.63
C LEU A 178 20.58 0.64 -56.40
N LEU A 179 19.34 1.12 -56.54
CA LEU A 179 18.40 1.26 -55.42
C LEU A 179 17.98 -0.10 -54.82
N PRO A 180 17.76 -0.17 -53.49
CA PRO A 180 17.26 -1.37 -52.83
C PRO A 180 15.95 -1.90 -53.43
N LYS A 181 15.79 -3.23 -53.49
CA LYS A 181 14.61 -3.88 -54.11
C LYS A 181 13.26 -3.51 -53.46
N ARG A 182 13.29 -3.05 -52.21
CA ARG A 182 12.20 -2.39 -51.47
C ARG A 182 12.83 -1.25 -50.66
N PRO A 183 12.14 -0.13 -50.44
CA PRO A 183 12.57 0.85 -49.43
C PRO A 183 12.71 0.13 -48.09
N GLN A 184 13.84 0.33 -47.41
CA GLN A 184 14.10 -0.25 -46.09
C GLN A 184 13.87 0.83 -45.02
N HIS A 185 13.27 0.43 -43.90
CA HIS A 185 13.00 1.33 -42.78
C HIS A 185 14.29 1.57 -41.99
N LEU A 186 14.72 2.85 -41.95
CA LEU A 186 15.93 3.35 -41.29
C LEU A 186 17.20 2.48 -41.51
N PRO A 187 17.77 2.47 -42.73
CA PRO A 187 19.02 1.75 -43.01
C PRO A 187 20.15 2.14 -42.04
N GLY A 188 21.09 1.23 -41.81
CA GLY A 188 22.25 1.45 -40.94
C GLY A 188 21.98 1.48 -39.43
N HIS A 189 20.73 1.32 -38.99
CA HIS A 189 20.36 1.28 -37.56
C HIS A 189 20.15 -0.18 -37.08
N PRO A 190 20.41 -0.47 -35.79
CA PRO A 190 20.27 -1.82 -35.24
C PRO A 190 18.81 -2.30 -35.21
N GLY A 191 18.60 -3.62 -35.15
CA GLY A 191 17.28 -4.25 -35.13
C GLY A 191 16.38 -3.74 -33.99
N TRP A 192 16.94 -3.54 -32.80
CA TRP A 192 16.19 -3.07 -31.63
C TRP A 192 15.68 -1.63 -31.80
N TYR A 193 16.49 -0.70 -32.33
CA TYR A 193 16.11 0.72 -32.46
C TYR A 193 15.04 0.92 -33.54
N ARG A 194 15.15 0.21 -34.66
CA ARG A 194 14.16 0.29 -35.76
C ARG A 194 12.76 -0.14 -35.31
N LYS A 195 12.65 -1.03 -34.32
CA LYS A 195 11.36 -1.40 -33.69
C LYS A 195 10.73 -0.28 -32.83
N LEU A 196 11.46 0.80 -32.54
CA LEU A 196 11.00 1.95 -31.73
C LEU A 196 10.55 3.15 -32.58
N CYS A 197 10.85 3.16 -33.88
CA CYS A 197 10.49 4.25 -34.78
C CYS A 197 9.22 3.89 -35.57
N PRO A 198 8.26 4.82 -35.75
CA PRO A 198 7.19 4.64 -36.73
C PRO A 198 7.77 4.45 -38.14
N ARG A 199 6.99 3.84 -39.05
CA ARG A 199 7.40 3.74 -40.46
C ARG A 199 7.14 5.04 -41.22
N LEU A 200 7.83 5.25 -42.34
CA LEU A 200 7.69 6.48 -43.15
C LEU A 200 6.30 6.61 -43.82
N ASP A 201 5.56 5.51 -43.92
CA ASP A 201 4.19 5.41 -44.43
C ASP A 201 3.11 5.58 -43.33
N ASP A 202 3.50 5.84 -42.08
CA ASP A 202 2.59 6.02 -40.95
C ASP A 202 2.25 7.52 -40.74
N PRO A 203 0.96 7.93 -40.65
CA PRO A 203 0.57 9.30 -40.32
C PRO A 203 1.12 9.82 -38.98
N ALA A 204 1.51 8.92 -38.06
CA ALA A 204 2.16 9.26 -36.80
C ALA A 204 3.70 9.32 -36.89
N TRP A 205 4.27 9.37 -38.10
CA TRP A 205 5.72 9.44 -38.26
C TRP A 205 6.33 10.73 -37.71
N THR A 206 7.38 10.55 -36.90
CA THR A 206 8.23 11.61 -36.37
C THR A 206 9.69 11.16 -36.43
N PRO A 207 10.66 12.08 -36.57
CA PRO A 207 12.07 11.74 -36.42
C PRO A 207 12.37 11.09 -35.05
N GLY A 208 13.13 10.00 -35.05
CA GLY A 208 13.56 9.30 -33.83
C GLY A 208 12.60 8.22 -33.29
N PRO A 209 12.95 7.59 -32.15
CA PRO A 209 12.30 6.38 -31.63
C PRO A 209 11.05 6.69 -30.80
N SER A 210 10.05 7.34 -31.41
CA SER A 210 8.90 7.92 -30.71
C SER A 210 7.85 6.91 -30.19
N LEU A 211 7.93 5.64 -30.55
CA LEU A 211 7.11 4.56 -29.98
C LEU A 211 7.60 4.12 -28.59
N LEU A 212 8.78 4.57 -28.17
CA LEU A 212 9.41 4.20 -26.89
C LEU A 212 8.55 4.61 -25.68
N SER A 213 8.34 3.66 -24.77
CA SER A 213 7.55 3.87 -23.54
C SER A 213 8.05 3.04 -22.37
N LEU A 214 7.69 3.44 -21.15
CA LEU A 214 8.04 2.74 -19.89
C LEU A 214 7.54 1.28 -19.81
N GLN A 215 6.65 0.85 -20.69
CA GLN A 215 6.17 -0.54 -20.74
C GLN A 215 7.09 -1.47 -21.55
N MET A 216 8.02 -0.92 -22.35
CA MET A 216 8.90 -1.73 -23.20
C MET A 216 10.08 -2.29 -22.41
N ARG A 217 10.45 -3.56 -22.68
CA ARG A 217 11.55 -4.25 -21.98
C ARG A 217 12.93 -3.59 -22.19
N VAL A 218 13.09 -2.78 -23.24
CA VAL A 218 14.33 -2.06 -23.55
C VAL A 218 14.51 -0.81 -22.68
N THR A 219 13.43 -0.22 -22.17
CA THR A 219 13.47 1.10 -21.50
C THR A 219 14.25 1.09 -20.17
N PRO A 220 14.13 0.08 -19.29
CA PRO A 220 15.01 -0.03 -18.10
C PRO A 220 16.50 -0.17 -18.42
N LYS A 221 16.84 -0.74 -19.59
CA LYS A 221 18.23 -0.89 -20.06
C LYS A 221 18.77 0.41 -20.61
N LEU A 222 17.98 1.14 -21.42
CA LEU A 222 18.34 2.47 -21.92
C LEU A 222 18.48 3.53 -20.81
N MET A 223 17.74 3.38 -19.71
CA MET A 223 17.91 4.20 -18.49
C MET A 223 19.03 3.69 -17.57
N ALA A 224 19.75 2.63 -17.96
CA ALA A 224 20.81 1.97 -17.21
C ALA A 224 20.44 1.70 -15.74
N LEU A 225 19.21 1.22 -15.48
CA LEU A 225 18.71 1.12 -14.10
C LEU A 225 19.58 0.19 -13.23
N THR A 226 19.81 0.61 -12.00
CA THR A 226 20.53 -0.16 -10.96
C THR A 226 19.64 -0.49 -9.77
N TRP A 227 19.91 -1.62 -9.13
CA TRP A 227 19.36 -2.05 -7.84
C TRP A 227 20.53 -2.22 -6.85
N ASP A 228 20.62 -1.36 -5.82
CA ASP A 228 21.76 -1.32 -4.89
C ASP A 228 23.15 -1.26 -5.60
N GLY A 229 23.19 -0.59 -6.76
CA GLY A 229 24.40 -0.46 -7.60
C GLY A 229 24.62 -1.60 -8.61
N PHE A 230 23.82 -2.67 -8.60
CA PHE A 230 23.88 -3.76 -9.59
C PHE A 230 22.97 -3.48 -10.79
N PRO A 231 23.36 -3.79 -12.05
CA PRO A 231 22.54 -3.52 -13.23
C PRO A 231 21.31 -4.44 -13.30
N LEU A 232 20.15 -3.87 -13.68
CA LEU A 232 18.93 -4.65 -13.93
C LEU A 232 19.02 -5.46 -15.23
N HIS A 233 18.53 -6.71 -15.18
CA HIS A 233 18.44 -7.62 -16.31
C HIS A 233 17.07 -8.33 -16.33
N PHE A 234 16.63 -8.80 -17.51
CA PHE A 234 15.33 -9.45 -17.69
C PHE A 234 15.51 -10.91 -18.13
N SER A 235 15.14 -11.86 -17.27
CA SER A 235 15.05 -13.28 -17.60
C SER A 235 13.64 -13.62 -18.11
N GLU A 236 13.53 -14.41 -19.17
CA GLU A 236 12.22 -14.84 -19.67
C GLU A 236 11.43 -15.71 -18.68
N ARG A 237 12.13 -16.46 -17.82
CA ARG A 237 11.54 -17.34 -16.81
C ARG A 237 11.17 -16.60 -15.53
N HIS A 238 12.08 -15.77 -15.03
CA HIS A 238 11.98 -15.14 -13.71
C HIS A 238 11.55 -13.66 -13.74
N GLY A 239 11.45 -13.06 -14.93
CA GLY A 239 11.14 -11.64 -15.10
C GLY A 239 12.32 -10.73 -14.77
N TRP A 240 12.03 -9.55 -14.23
CA TRP A 240 13.06 -8.59 -13.85
C TRP A 240 13.86 -9.01 -12.61
N GLY A 241 15.17 -8.87 -12.72
CA GLY A 241 16.15 -9.09 -11.66
C GLY A 241 17.37 -8.20 -11.86
N TYR A 242 18.48 -8.53 -11.20
CA TYR A 242 19.74 -7.82 -11.27
C TYR A 242 20.95 -8.77 -11.21
N LEU A 243 22.09 -8.32 -11.72
CA LEU A 243 23.30 -9.13 -11.90
C LEU A 243 24.37 -8.81 -10.84
N VAL A 244 24.69 -9.79 -10.01
CA VAL A 244 25.72 -9.71 -8.96
C VAL A 244 26.99 -10.44 -9.43
N PRO A 245 28.16 -9.79 -9.49
CA PRO A 245 29.38 -10.41 -10.03
C PRO A 245 30.00 -11.45 -9.08
N GLY A 246 30.92 -12.25 -9.60
CA GLY A 246 31.71 -13.20 -8.82
C GLY A 246 31.29 -14.67 -8.95
N ARG A 247 30.42 -15.01 -9.92
CA ARG A 247 30.19 -16.41 -10.31
C ARG A 247 31.44 -16.95 -11.01
N ARG A 248 31.96 -18.11 -10.56
CA ARG A 248 33.25 -18.65 -11.04
C ARG A 248 33.14 -19.98 -11.79
N ASP A 249 32.07 -20.72 -11.56
CA ASP A 249 31.78 -22.02 -12.16
C ASP A 249 31.51 -21.95 -13.67
N ASN A 250 30.92 -20.86 -14.16
CA ASN A 250 30.50 -20.73 -15.56
C ASN A 250 31.49 -19.96 -16.46
N LEU A 251 32.56 -19.39 -15.91
CA LEU A 251 33.58 -18.64 -16.66
C LEU A 251 34.36 -19.49 -17.67
N ALA A 252 34.35 -20.82 -17.53
CA ALA A 252 35.09 -21.76 -18.37
C ALA A 252 34.31 -22.32 -19.58
N GLN A 253 33.01 -22.03 -19.71
CA GLN A 253 32.13 -22.65 -20.72
C GLN A 253 31.66 -21.68 -21.82
N VAL A 254 32.50 -20.71 -22.22
CA VAL A 254 32.14 -19.71 -23.23
C VAL A 254 32.01 -20.36 -24.63
N PRO A 255 30.81 -20.34 -25.27
CA PRO A 255 30.66 -20.83 -26.63
C PRO A 255 31.25 -19.84 -27.65
N PRO A 256 31.90 -20.29 -28.73
CA PRO A 256 32.72 -19.45 -29.62
C PRO A 256 31.93 -18.49 -30.55
N THR A 257 30.63 -18.32 -30.34
CA THR A 257 29.72 -17.56 -31.21
C THR A 257 28.82 -16.56 -30.47
N GLY A 258 28.97 -16.40 -29.16
CA GLY A 258 28.22 -15.43 -28.35
C GLY A 258 29.07 -14.26 -27.87
N VAL A 259 28.48 -13.06 -27.80
CA VAL A 259 29.07 -11.93 -27.05
C VAL A 259 29.00 -12.27 -25.56
N ALA A 260 30.14 -12.32 -24.88
CA ALA A 260 30.21 -12.63 -23.46
C ALA A 260 29.80 -11.42 -22.59
N CYS A 261 29.10 -11.67 -21.49
CA CYS A 261 28.68 -10.64 -20.55
C CYS A 261 29.90 -9.86 -19.98
N PRO A 262 29.89 -8.51 -19.96
CA PRO A 262 30.99 -7.70 -19.46
C PRO A 262 31.04 -7.66 -17.92
N TYR A 263 31.20 -8.82 -17.28
CA TYR A 263 31.15 -8.98 -15.81
C TYR A 263 32.15 -8.09 -15.05
N ARG A 264 33.29 -7.74 -15.67
CA ARG A 264 34.29 -6.81 -15.10
C ARG A 264 33.81 -5.36 -15.07
N ALA A 265 32.98 -4.95 -16.04
CA ALA A 265 32.34 -3.63 -16.02
C ALA A 265 31.30 -3.56 -14.89
N ILE A 266 30.58 -4.66 -14.64
CA ILE A 266 29.64 -4.80 -13.51
C ILE A 266 30.37 -4.73 -12.16
N GLU A 267 31.51 -5.42 -12.03
CA GLU A 267 32.38 -5.36 -10.85
C GLU A 267 32.93 -3.94 -10.60
N SER A 268 33.36 -3.24 -11.66
CA SER A 268 33.80 -1.84 -11.58
C SER A 268 32.66 -0.87 -11.22
N LEU A 269 31.45 -1.10 -11.75
CA LEU A 269 30.25 -0.31 -11.44
C LEU A 269 29.90 -0.40 -9.94
N TYR A 270 29.84 -1.62 -9.40
CA TYR A 270 29.56 -1.86 -7.99
C TYR A 270 30.67 -1.28 -7.10
N GLY A 271 31.95 -1.41 -7.48
CA GLY A 271 33.07 -0.78 -6.77
C GLY A 271 32.96 0.74 -6.67
N LYS A 272 32.48 1.42 -7.72
CA LYS A 272 32.18 2.86 -7.68
C LYS A 272 31.01 3.17 -6.74
N HIS A 273 29.91 2.40 -6.81
CA HIS A 273 28.76 2.57 -5.93
C HIS A 273 29.16 2.47 -4.44
N CYS A 274 29.97 1.47 -4.07
CA CYS A 274 30.51 1.35 -2.71
C CYS A 274 31.37 2.55 -2.29
N ALA A 275 32.20 3.08 -3.18
CA ALA A 275 33.04 4.26 -2.92
C ALA A 275 32.22 5.57 -2.80
N GLU A 276 31.05 5.66 -3.42
CA GLU A 276 30.13 6.78 -3.29
C GLU A 276 29.27 6.67 -2.03
N GLN A 277 28.76 5.48 -1.71
CA GLN A 277 28.05 5.20 -0.45
C GLN A 277 28.95 5.46 0.77
N GLY A 278 30.22 5.02 0.71
CA GLY A 278 31.22 5.27 1.76
C GLY A 278 31.59 6.75 1.96
N LYS A 279 31.28 7.62 1.00
CA LYS A 279 31.41 9.09 1.13
C LYS A 279 30.11 9.78 1.54
N ARG A 280 28.96 9.08 1.47
CA ARG A 280 27.65 9.56 1.92
C ARG A 280 27.35 9.22 3.38
N GLN A 281 28.06 8.27 3.97
CA GLN A 281 28.08 8.12 5.42
C GLN A 281 28.86 9.30 6.02
N PRO A 282 28.25 10.13 6.90
CA PRO A 282 29.04 10.98 7.79
C PRO A 282 29.84 10.09 8.76
N GLU A 283 30.87 10.66 9.40
CA GLU A 283 31.62 9.96 10.45
C GLU A 283 30.66 9.37 11.51
N PRO A 284 30.91 8.16 12.04
CA PRO A 284 29.99 7.55 12.99
C PRO A 284 29.85 8.38 14.27
N GLN A 285 28.69 9.03 14.46
CA GLN A 285 28.34 9.78 15.69
C GLN A 285 28.08 8.87 16.91
N VAL A 286 28.65 7.66 16.89
CA VAL A 286 28.71 6.67 17.98
C VAL A 286 29.33 7.29 19.25
N ALA A 287 30.19 8.30 19.10
CA ALA A 287 30.85 9.00 20.19
C ALA A 287 30.01 10.10 20.89
N ARG A 288 28.73 10.31 20.55
CA ARG A 288 27.91 11.37 21.20
C ARG A 288 26.49 10.98 21.63
N LEU A 289 25.92 9.90 21.10
CA LEU A 289 24.63 9.36 21.61
C LEU A 289 24.78 8.44 22.84
N ALA A 290 26.02 8.10 23.22
CA ALA A 290 26.30 7.22 24.35
C ALA A 290 26.12 7.89 25.74
N GLU A 291 26.22 9.22 25.83
CA GLU A 291 26.22 9.94 27.12
C GLU A 291 24.81 10.28 27.64
N GLU A 292 23.80 10.47 26.77
CA GLU A 292 22.42 10.75 27.21
C GLU A 292 21.61 9.49 27.56
N PHE A 293 22.07 8.29 27.19
CA PHE A 293 21.36 7.03 27.48
C PHE A 293 21.75 6.37 28.82
N LEU A 294 22.60 7.00 29.63
CA LEU A 294 23.21 6.42 30.83
C LEU A 294 22.37 6.57 32.13
N PHE A 295 21.04 6.71 32.03
CA PHE A 295 20.15 6.92 33.19
C PHE A 295 18.85 6.07 33.23
N SER A 296 18.98 4.74 33.10
CA SER A 296 18.24 3.79 33.96
C SER A 296 18.69 2.34 33.72
N GLU A 297 19.21 1.67 34.75
CA GLU A 297 19.54 0.24 34.68
C GLU A 297 18.30 -0.66 34.81
N SER A 298 18.19 -1.66 33.93
CA SER A 298 17.29 -2.82 34.13
C SER A 298 17.81 -4.10 33.48
N SER A 299 19.15 -4.25 33.39
CA SER A 299 19.83 -5.44 32.86
C SER A 299 19.48 -6.73 33.64
N ALA A 300 19.16 -6.61 34.93
CA ALA A 300 18.83 -7.73 35.82
C ALA A 300 17.56 -8.53 35.45
N GLN A 301 16.74 -8.08 34.49
CA GLN A 301 15.61 -8.89 33.97
C GLN A 301 16.02 -9.86 32.85
N TRP A 302 17.13 -9.63 32.16
CA TRP A 302 17.42 -10.31 30.88
C TRP A 302 18.05 -11.69 31.04
N GLN A 303 18.94 -11.90 32.02
CA GLN A 303 19.55 -13.23 32.27
C GLN A 303 18.52 -14.31 32.64
N MET A 304 17.48 -13.97 33.41
CA MET A 304 16.51 -14.96 33.88
C MET A 304 15.49 -15.42 32.82
N VAL A 305 15.43 -14.72 31.67
CA VAL A 305 14.65 -15.16 30.50
C VAL A 305 15.47 -16.14 29.65
N GLU A 306 16.79 -15.94 29.58
CA GLU A 306 17.71 -16.71 28.74
C GLU A 306 17.94 -18.14 29.28
N GLU A 307 18.15 -18.29 30.60
CA GLU A 307 18.32 -19.61 31.24
C GLU A 307 17.08 -20.53 31.15
N LEU A 308 15.88 -19.96 31.00
CA LEU A 308 14.62 -20.72 30.89
C LEU A 308 14.26 -21.14 29.46
N GLY A 309 15.04 -20.73 28.44
CA GLY A 309 14.77 -21.06 27.04
C GLY A 309 15.33 -22.40 26.55
N CYS A 310 16.33 -22.96 27.25
CA CYS A 310 17.20 -24.00 26.68
C CYS A 310 16.75 -25.47 26.89
N LEU A 311 15.59 -25.72 27.51
CA LEU A 311 15.10 -27.08 27.79
C LEU A 311 13.58 -27.21 27.59
N GLU A 312 13.13 -27.36 26.34
CA GLU A 312 11.98 -28.20 25.91
C GLU A 312 11.75 -28.12 24.37
N VAL A 313 12.78 -28.45 23.57
CA VAL A 313 12.65 -28.59 22.10
C VAL A 313 12.47 -30.07 21.73
N GLN A 314 11.26 -30.58 21.98
CA GLN A 314 10.70 -31.83 21.43
C GLN A 314 9.17 -31.86 21.64
N ASP A 315 8.44 -32.61 20.81
CA ASP A 315 7.00 -32.92 20.97
C ASP A 315 5.89 -31.83 20.75
N GLU A 316 6.03 -30.89 19.81
CA GLU A 316 4.86 -30.37 19.03
C GLU A 316 5.14 -30.35 17.51
N ALA A 317 5.35 -31.53 16.90
CA ALA A 317 5.50 -31.71 15.45
C ALA A 317 4.73 -32.94 14.91
N LYS A 318 3.51 -33.19 15.41
CA LYS A 318 2.77 -34.45 15.13
C LYS A 318 1.24 -34.37 15.35
N ALA A 319 0.57 -33.36 14.78
CA ALA A 319 -0.88 -33.21 14.91
C ALA A 319 -1.59 -32.42 13.78
N ASP A 320 -1.22 -32.63 12.50
CA ASP A 320 -2.06 -32.26 11.33
C ASP A 320 -1.50 -32.91 10.05
N SER A 321 -1.82 -34.20 9.80
CA SER A 321 -1.49 -34.95 8.56
C SER A 321 -2.22 -36.30 8.53
N LEU A 322 -3.54 -36.31 8.30
CA LEU A 322 -4.33 -37.53 8.12
C LEU A 322 -5.51 -37.34 7.13
N GLU A 323 -5.19 -37.08 5.86
CA GLU A 323 -6.06 -37.43 4.74
C GLU A 323 -5.33 -38.36 3.77
N ALA A 324 -6.06 -39.27 3.12
CA ALA A 324 -5.48 -40.42 2.45
C ALA A 324 -5.06 -40.12 1.00
N ALA A 325 -3.80 -40.43 0.66
CA ALA A 325 -3.31 -40.31 -0.71
C ALA A 325 -3.83 -41.44 -1.60
N VAL A 326 -4.41 -41.09 -2.76
CA VAL A 326 -4.68 -42.03 -3.86
C VAL A 326 -3.38 -42.23 -4.66
N PRO A 327 -2.87 -43.47 -4.82
CA PRO A 327 -1.60 -43.70 -5.53
C PRO A 327 -1.83 -43.69 -7.05
N GLY A 328 -1.31 -42.68 -7.76
CA GLY A 328 -1.57 -42.63 -9.22
C GLY A 328 -0.92 -41.57 -10.11
N GLN A 329 -0.08 -40.65 -9.63
CA GLN A 329 0.68 -39.74 -10.53
C GLN A 329 1.93 -39.16 -9.85
N PRO A 330 3.11 -39.16 -10.50
CA PRO A 330 4.31 -38.52 -9.96
C PRO A 330 4.30 -37.00 -10.21
N PRO A 331 4.46 -36.15 -9.18
CA PRO A 331 4.70 -34.72 -9.35
C PRO A 331 6.00 -34.46 -10.11
N ALA A 332 6.06 -33.38 -10.88
CA ALA A 332 7.24 -33.00 -11.63
C ALA A 332 8.44 -32.67 -10.71
N LEU A 333 9.63 -33.17 -11.06
CA LEU A 333 10.84 -33.06 -10.26
C LEU A 333 11.32 -31.61 -10.12
N THR A 334 11.07 -30.99 -8.96
CA THR A 334 11.87 -29.84 -8.49
C THR A 334 13.26 -30.35 -8.11
N GLY A 335 14.26 -30.07 -8.95
CA GLY A 335 15.61 -30.60 -8.79
C GLY A 335 16.28 -30.19 -7.47
N ALA A 336 16.65 -31.18 -6.66
CA ALA A 336 17.43 -31.00 -5.43
C ALA A 336 18.92 -31.26 -5.67
N GLY A 337 19.80 -30.58 -4.92
CA GLY A 337 21.22 -30.96 -4.82
C GLY A 337 22.21 -30.22 -5.72
N GLY A 338 22.20 -28.87 -5.71
CA GLY A 338 23.35 -28.06 -6.14
C GLY A 338 24.26 -27.70 -4.96
N PRO A 339 25.59 -27.51 -5.14
CA PRO A 339 26.50 -27.21 -4.04
C PRO A 339 26.29 -25.80 -3.47
N LYS A 340 26.00 -25.70 -2.16
CA LYS A 340 25.87 -24.41 -1.45
C LYS A 340 27.14 -23.53 -1.44
N ALA A 341 28.27 -24.03 -1.94
CA ALA A 341 29.61 -23.46 -1.76
C ALA A 341 29.98 -22.29 -2.69
N SER A 342 29.15 -21.91 -3.66
CA SER A 342 29.47 -20.86 -4.65
C SER A 342 28.63 -19.58 -4.55
N GLN A 343 27.71 -19.49 -3.58
CA GLN A 343 26.88 -18.28 -3.39
C GLN A 343 27.73 -17.07 -2.96
N PRO A 344 27.40 -15.84 -3.41
CA PRO A 344 28.18 -14.65 -3.07
C PRO A 344 27.94 -14.26 -1.61
N ALA A 345 28.87 -14.62 -0.72
CA ALA A 345 28.79 -14.39 0.73
C ALA A 345 28.70 -12.91 1.17
N TYR A 346 28.78 -11.96 0.23
CA TYR A 346 28.70 -10.52 0.47
C TYR A 346 27.34 -9.90 0.06
N HIS A 347 26.41 -10.68 -0.50
CA HIS A 347 25.12 -10.18 -0.99
C HIS A 347 23.98 -11.16 -0.71
N HIS A 348 22.93 -10.67 -0.05
CA HIS A 348 21.70 -11.40 0.26
C HIS A 348 20.50 -10.79 -0.49
N GLY A 349 19.61 -11.65 -0.98
CA GLY A 349 18.43 -11.24 -1.75
C GLY A 349 17.66 -12.45 -2.28
N ASN A 350 16.65 -12.21 -3.11
CA ASN A 350 15.79 -13.27 -3.68
C ASN A 350 16.51 -14.02 -4.83
N GLY A 351 17.29 -15.05 -4.48
CA GLY A 351 18.15 -15.83 -5.38
C GLY A 351 19.29 -16.50 -4.61
N PRO A 352 20.38 -16.93 -5.26
CA PRO A 352 20.62 -16.85 -6.70
C PRO A 352 19.87 -17.94 -7.49
N TYR A 353 19.42 -17.61 -8.70
CA TYR A 353 18.78 -18.58 -9.61
C TYR A 353 19.82 -19.17 -10.57
N HIS A 354 20.20 -20.44 -10.34
CA HIS A 354 21.26 -21.13 -11.08
C HIS A 354 20.94 -21.34 -12.58
N ASP A 355 19.67 -21.38 -12.98
CA ASP A 355 19.26 -21.60 -14.38
C ASP A 355 19.38 -20.36 -15.28
N VAL A 356 19.75 -19.21 -14.72
CA VAL A 356 20.14 -18.01 -15.47
C VAL A 356 21.68 -17.95 -15.53
N ASP A 357 22.24 -18.69 -16.49
CA ASP A 357 23.69 -18.94 -16.56
C ASP A 357 24.46 -17.85 -17.33
N ILE A 358 24.53 -16.65 -16.76
CA ILE A 358 25.26 -15.51 -17.32
C ILE A 358 26.73 -15.57 -16.88
N PRO A 359 27.73 -15.63 -17.79
CA PRO A 359 29.14 -15.77 -17.45
C PRO A 359 29.63 -14.70 -16.45
N GLY A 360 30.19 -15.14 -15.32
CA GLY A 360 30.72 -14.25 -14.28
C GLY A 360 29.71 -13.68 -13.29
N CYS A 361 28.40 -13.85 -13.52
CA CYS A 361 27.34 -13.23 -12.73
C CYS A 361 26.32 -14.22 -12.14
N TRP A 362 25.78 -13.86 -10.98
CA TRP A 362 24.61 -14.45 -10.34
C TRP A 362 23.37 -13.59 -10.62
N PHE A 363 22.25 -14.22 -10.96
CA PHE A 363 20.96 -13.53 -11.12
C PHE A 363 20.14 -13.59 -9.82
N PHE A 364 19.74 -12.42 -9.34
CA PHE A 364 18.77 -12.26 -8.24
C PHE A 364 17.51 -11.58 -8.77
N LYS A 365 16.34 -12.10 -8.39
CA LYS A 365 15.03 -11.65 -8.88
C LYS A 365 14.52 -10.47 -8.04
N LEU A 366 13.89 -9.47 -8.65
CA LEU A 366 13.29 -8.35 -7.90
C LEU A 366 12.17 -8.84 -6.96
N PRO A 367 12.04 -8.27 -5.74
CA PRO A 367 10.96 -8.62 -4.83
C PRO A 367 9.59 -8.19 -5.38
N HIS A 368 8.56 -8.99 -5.11
CA HIS A 368 7.18 -8.72 -5.55
C HIS A 368 6.21 -8.70 -4.37
N LYS A 369 5.24 -7.77 -4.38
CA LYS A 369 4.28 -7.57 -3.28
C LYS A 369 3.48 -8.82 -2.91
N ASP A 370 3.14 -9.64 -3.90
CA ASP A 370 2.35 -10.86 -3.71
C ASP A 370 3.19 -12.10 -3.34
N GLY A 371 4.53 -11.95 -3.31
CA GLY A 371 5.49 -13.00 -2.92
C GLY A 371 6.52 -13.34 -4.01
N ASN A 372 7.68 -13.87 -3.60
CA ASN A 372 8.87 -14.07 -4.46
C ASN A 372 8.66 -15.01 -5.66
N SER A 373 7.62 -15.86 -5.64
CA SER A 373 7.22 -16.68 -6.78
C SER A 373 6.72 -15.84 -7.96
N CYS A 374 6.04 -14.72 -7.71
CA CYS A 374 5.49 -13.84 -8.74
C CYS A 374 6.60 -13.07 -9.48
N ASN A 375 6.44 -12.87 -10.79
CA ASN A 375 7.41 -12.13 -11.60
C ASN A 375 7.06 -10.64 -11.65
N VAL A 376 8.05 -9.77 -11.44
CA VAL A 376 7.90 -8.32 -11.64
C VAL A 376 7.73 -8.02 -13.12
N GLY A 377 6.61 -7.38 -13.49
CA GLY A 377 6.32 -7.02 -14.89
C GLY A 377 7.05 -5.76 -15.39
N SER A 378 7.20 -4.74 -14.54
CA SER A 378 7.94 -3.50 -14.87
C SER A 378 8.52 -2.87 -13.59
N PRO A 379 9.80 -2.41 -13.61
CA PRO A 379 10.40 -1.71 -12.48
C PRO A 379 9.82 -0.30 -12.26
N PHE A 380 9.04 0.24 -13.21
CA PHE A 380 8.38 1.55 -13.08
C PHE A 380 7.00 1.50 -12.39
N ALA A 381 6.61 0.33 -11.87
CA ALA A 381 5.33 0.13 -11.20
C ALA A 381 5.24 0.89 -9.86
N LYS A 382 4.01 1.18 -9.41
CA LYS A 382 3.72 1.94 -8.18
C LYS A 382 4.48 1.40 -6.95
N ASP A 383 4.63 0.08 -6.88
CA ASP A 383 5.22 -0.63 -5.74
C ASP A 383 6.74 -0.36 -5.59
N PHE A 384 7.41 0.11 -6.65
CA PHE A 384 8.83 0.48 -6.65
C PHE A 384 9.09 1.98 -6.43
N LEU A 385 8.05 2.82 -6.36
CA LEU A 385 8.23 4.25 -6.06
C LEU A 385 8.92 4.50 -4.69
N PRO A 386 8.66 3.72 -3.61
CA PRO A 386 9.45 3.84 -2.38
C PRO A 386 10.92 3.44 -2.56
N LYS A 387 11.22 2.52 -3.49
CA LYS A 387 12.59 2.11 -3.83
C LYS A 387 13.34 3.12 -4.70
N MET A 388 12.61 4.00 -5.37
CA MET A 388 13.16 5.23 -5.97
C MET A 388 13.32 6.36 -4.94
N GLU A 389 12.54 6.34 -3.84
CA GLU A 389 12.64 7.31 -2.73
C GLU A 389 13.77 6.97 -1.74
N ASP A 390 14.02 5.68 -1.45
CA ASP A 390 15.12 5.23 -0.57
C ASP A 390 16.48 5.07 -1.29
N GLY A 391 16.50 5.22 -2.61
CA GLY A 391 17.71 5.13 -3.43
C GLY A 391 18.18 3.70 -3.73
N THR A 392 17.39 2.66 -3.44
CA THR A 392 17.68 1.28 -3.88
C THR A 392 17.64 1.16 -5.40
N LEU A 393 16.61 1.73 -6.05
CA LEU A 393 16.37 1.71 -7.49
C LEU A 393 16.71 3.08 -8.09
N GLN A 394 17.84 3.15 -8.80
CA GLN A 394 18.33 4.39 -9.43
C GLN A 394 18.51 4.21 -10.94
N ALA A 395 18.64 5.31 -11.68
CA ALA A 395 19.16 5.30 -13.05
C ALA A 395 20.69 5.33 -13.04
N GLY A 396 21.32 4.79 -14.08
CA GLY A 396 22.77 4.67 -14.16
C GLY A 396 23.48 6.02 -14.39
N PRO A 397 24.82 6.07 -14.24
CA PRO A 397 25.61 7.31 -14.32
C PRO A 397 25.73 7.93 -15.74
N GLY A 398 24.93 7.46 -16.71
CA GLY A 398 24.97 7.85 -18.13
C GLY A 398 24.35 9.22 -18.46
N GLY A 399 24.48 10.21 -17.57
CA GLY A 399 23.93 11.56 -17.75
C GLY A 399 22.53 11.79 -17.15
N ALA A 400 22.03 13.02 -17.27
CA ALA A 400 20.85 13.49 -16.54
C ALA A 400 19.51 12.91 -17.02
N SER A 401 19.41 12.48 -18.28
CA SER A 401 18.16 12.02 -18.90
C SER A 401 17.55 10.79 -18.21
N GLY A 402 18.38 9.87 -17.71
CA GLY A 402 17.93 8.68 -16.97
C GLY A 402 17.28 9.03 -15.63
N PRO A 403 18.00 9.70 -14.70
CA PRO A 403 17.44 10.20 -13.45
C PRO A 403 16.20 11.08 -13.67
N ARG A 404 16.23 11.98 -14.64
CA ARG A 404 15.10 12.87 -14.94
C ARG A 404 13.85 12.12 -15.41
N ALA A 405 13.98 11.14 -16.30
CA ALA A 405 12.84 10.31 -16.70
C ALA A 405 12.29 9.46 -15.53
N LEU A 406 13.14 9.06 -14.59
CA LEU A 406 12.75 8.33 -13.38
C LEU A 406 11.98 9.23 -12.38
N GLU A 407 12.44 10.47 -12.17
CA GLU A 407 11.71 11.52 -11.45
C GLU A 407 10.35 11.80 -12.09
N ILE A 408 10.29 11.97 -13.40
CA ILE A 408 9.04 12.28 -14.09
C ILE A 408 8.03 11.13 -13.93
N ASN A 409 8.46 9.87 -14.06
CA ASN A 409 7.60 8.72 -13.78
C ASN A 409 7.04 8.75 -12.34
N LYS A 410 7.81 9.21 -11.35
CA LYS A 410 7.35 9.43 -9.97
C LYS A 410 6.27 10.51 -9.92
N MET A 411 6.52 11.67 -10.52
CA MET A 411 5.62 12.83 -10.53
C MET A 411 4.26 12.52 -11.16
N ILE A 412 4.24 11.83 -12.31
CA ILE A 412 3.01 11.50 -13.03
C ILE A 412 2.29 10.25 -12.49
N SER A 413 2.90 9.49 -11.56
CA SER A 413 2.36 8.20 -11.11
C SER A 413 1.06 8.30 -10.31
N PHE A 414 0.75 9.45 -9.70
CA PHE A 414 -0.57 9.66 -9.10
C PHE A 414 -1.62 9.86 -10.21
N TRP A 415 -1.46 10.93 -11.00
CA TRP A 415 -2.41 11.30 -12.06
C TRP A 415 -2.67 10.18 -13.06
N ARG A 416 -1.62 9.46 -13.53
CA ARG A 416 -1.73 8.29 -14.42
C ARG A 416 -2.77 7.26 -13.94
N ASN A 417 -2.85 7.04 -12.63
CA ASN A 417 -3.71 6.04 -12.01
C ASN A 417 -5.05 6.61 -11.48
N ALA A 418 -5.20 7.94 -11.41
CA ALA A 418 -6.33 8.61 -10.75
C ALA A 418 -7.21 9.44 -11.70
N HIS A 419 -6.63 10.09 -12.73
CA HIS A 419 -7.29 11.10 -13.56
C HIS A 419 -8.66 10.66 -14.10
N LYS A 420 -8.81 9.41 -14.57
CA LYS A 420 -10.10 8.90 -15.09
C LYS A 420 -11.22 8.88 -14.05
N ARG A 421 -10.92 8.65 -12.77
CA ARG A 421 -11.93 8.63 -11.68
C ARG A 421 -12.20 10.03 -11.10
N ILE A 422 -11.22 10.92 -11.20
CA ILE A 422 -11.34 12.34 -10.82
C ILE A 422 -12.14 13.09 -11.90
N SER A 423 -11.80 12.93 -13.18
CA SER A 423 -12.45 13.61 -14.31
C SER A 423 -13.87 13.09 -14.60
N SER A 424 -14.24 11.91 -14.10
CA SER A 424 -15.59 11.34 -14.22
C SER A 424 -16.50 11.68 -13.04
N GLN A 425 -16.08 12.55 -12.12
CA GLN A 425 -16.93 12.98 -11.00
C GLN A 425 -18.11 13.83 -11.50
N MET A 426 -19.30 13.58 -10.98
CA MET A 426 -20.50 14.33 -11.34
C MET A 426 -20.52 15.68 -10.60
N VAL A 427 -20.07 16.73 -11.29
CA VAL A 427 -20.15 18.13 -10.83
C VAL A 427 -21.52 18.71 -11.19
N VAL A 428 -22.18 19.38 -10.25
CA VAL A 428 -23.40 20.15 -10.47
C VAL A 428 -23.11 21.61 -10.14
N TRP A 429 -23.14 22.47 -11.16
CA TRP A 429 -23.00 23.92 -11.02
C TRP A 429 -24.34 24.57 -10.63
N LEU A 430 -24.33 25.47 -9.65
CA LEU A 430 -25.53 26.15 -9.16
C LEU A 430 -25.67 27.54 -9.81
N PRO A 431 -26.80 27.87 -10.45
CA PRO A 431 -27.06 29.24 -10.89
C PRO A 431 -27.26 30.17 -9.69
N ARG A 432 -26.99 31.47 -9.86
CA ARG A 432 -27.11 32.49 -8.80
C ARG A 432 -28.48 32.47 -8.08
N SER A 433 -29.56 32.14 -8.80
CA SER A 433 -30.92 32.03 -8.25
C SER A 433 -31.12 30.85 -7.28
N ALA A 434 -30.25 29.83 -7.33
CA ALA A 434 -30.25 28.67 -6.42
C ALA A 434 -29.22 28.81 -5.28
N LEU A 435 -28.34 29.82 -5.32
CA LEU A 435 -27.39 30.05 -4.24
C LEU A 435 -28.07 30.71 -3.02
N PRO A 436 -27.72 30.29 -1.78
CA PRO A 436 -28.24 30.94 -0.57
C PRO A 436 -27.88 32.43 -0.51
N ARG A 437 -28.80 33.26 0.03
CA ARG A 437 -28.59 34.71 0.20
C ARG A 437 -27.39 35.06 1.10
N THR A 438 -26.98 34.12 1.97
CA THR A 438 -25.75 34.21 2.79
C THR A 438 -24.51 34.21 1.91
N VAL A 439 -24.46 33.34 0.89
CA VAL A 439 -23.36 33.30 -0.09
C VAL A 439 -23.40 34.54 -0.96
N THR A 440 -24.52 34.83 -1.63
CA THR A 440 -24.60 35.91 -2.65
C THR A 440 -24.49 37.34 -2.11
N ARG A 441 -24.29 37.51 -0.80
CA ARG A 441 -24.09 38.80 -0.10
C ARG A 441 -22.77 38.85 0.68
N HIS A 442 -21.96 37.79 0.61
CA HIS A 442 -20.66 37.76 1.26
C HIS A 442 -19.70 38.72 0.57
N PRO A 443 -18.78 39.40 1.28
CA PRO A 443 -17.75 40.24 0.64
C PRO A 443 -16.89 39.48 -0.37
N ASP A 444 -16.59 38.20 -0.07
CA ASP A 444 -15.79 37.31 -0.94
C ASP A 444 -16.63 36.54 -1.98
N TYR A 445 -17.88 36.96 -2.24
CA TYR A 445 -18.68 36.40 -3.33
C TYR A 445 -18.43 37.17 -4.63
N ASP A 446 -18.16 36.40 -5.67
CA ASP A 446 -17.79 36.88 -7.00
C ASP A 446 -18.80 36.33 -8.01
N GLU A 447 -19.29 37.19 -8.90
CA GLU A 447 -20.33 36.85 -9.88
C GLU A 447 -19.77 36.14 -11.12
N GLU A 448 -18.47 36.27 -11.41
CA GLU A 448 -17.79 35.54 -12.49
C GLU A 448 -17.49 34.09 -12.07
N ASN A 449 -17.28 33.87 -10.76
CA ASN A 449 -16.91 32.57 -10.22
C ASN A 449 -18.10 31.59 -10.17
N ARG A 450 -17.88 30.39 -10.72
CA ARG A 450 -18.84 29.29 -10.62
C ARG A 450 -18.73 28.58 -9.27
N TYR A 451 -19.87 28.35 -8.63
CA TYR A 451 -20.02 27.58 -7.38
C TYR A 451 -20.91 26.37 -7.63
N GLY A 452 -20.61 25.24 -6.99
CA GLY A 452 -21.31 23.98 -7.22
C GLY A 452 -20.99 22.93 -6.18
N ALA A 453 -21.39 21.69 -6.45
CA ALA A 453 -21.08 20.54 -5.63
C ALA A 453 -20.80 19.29 -6.48
N ILE A 454 -19.96 18.40 -5.96
CA ILE A 454 -19.81 17.04 -6.44
C ILE A 454 -20.64 16.12 -5.55
N LEU A 455 -21.39 15.21 -6.17
CA LEU A 455 -22.17 14.18 -5.46
C LEU A 455 -21.44 12.83 -5.56
N PRO A 456 -20.64 12.45 -4.54
CA PRO A 456 -19.91 11.19 -4.56
C PRO A 456 -20.88 10.01 -4.44
N GLN A 457 -20.66 8.96 -5.23
CA GLN A 457 -21.49 7.74 -5.20
C GLN A 457 -21.06 6.82 -4.05
N VAL A 458 -21.36 7.23 -2.82
CA VAL A 458 -20.98 6.53 -1.59
C VAL A 458 -21.90 5.33 -1.34
N VAL A 459 -21.39 4.11 -1.57
CA VAL A 459 -22.07 2.87 -1.18
C VAL A 459 -21.83 2.65 0.31
N THR A 460 -22.79 3.05 1.15
CA THR A 460 -22.61 3.26 2.60
C THR A 460 -22.24 2.00 3.39
N ALA A 461 -22.63 0.82 2.93
CA ALA A 461 -22.18 -0.48 3.44
C ALA A 461 -21.60 -1.37 2.32
N GLY A 462 -20.68 -0.82 1.52
CA GLY A 462 -20.08 -1.50 0.35
C GLY A 462 -19.11 -2.64 0.66
N THR A 463 -18.71 -2.86 1.92
CA THR A 463 -17.86 -4.00 2.32
C THR A 463 -18.56 -4.98 3.26
N ILE A 464 -18.03 -6.21 3.35
CA ILE A 464 -18.36 -7.20 4.38
C ILE A 464 -18.12 -6.70 5.82
N THR A 465 -17.33 -5.64 6.02
CA THR A 465 -17.09 -4.95 7.29
C THR A 465 -18.00 -3.74 7.49
N ARG A 466 -19.04 -3.56 6.65
CA ARG A 466 -19.97 -2.42 6.59
C ARG A 466 -19.30 -1.07 6.33
N ARG A 467 -18.06 -1.04 5.82
CA ARG A 467 -17.41 0.23 5.45
C ARG A 467 -18.04 0.79 4.19
N ALA A 468 -18.11 2.11 4.13
CA ALA A 468 -18.50 2.81 2.92
C ALA A 468 -17.44 2.65 1.81
N VAL A 469 -17.89 2.61 0.55
CA VAL A 469 -17.03 2.48 -0.62
C VAL A 469 -17.39 3.54 -1.65
N GLU A 470 -16.40 4.32 -2.08
CA GLU A 470 -16.42 5.15 -3.28
C GLU A 470 -14.97 5.18 -3.86
N PRO A 471 -14.77 5.07 -5.19
CA PRO A 471 -13.44 4.83 -5.76
C PRO A 471 -12.42 5.99 -5.78
N THR A 472 -12.74 7.16 -5.26
CA THR A 472 -12.03 8.42 -5.56
C THR A 472 -11.70 9.21 -4.31
N TRP A 473 -12.71 9.68 -3.59
CA TRP A 473 -12.64 10.48 -2.38
C TRP A 473 -12.36 9.65 -1.14
N LEU A 474 -13.03 8.50 -0.96
CA LEU A 474 -12.71 7.58 0.14
C LEU A 474 -11.32 6.93 -0.02
N THR A 475 -10.76 6.94 -1.25
CA THR A 475 -9.38 6.51 -1.52
C THR A 475 -8.37 7.65 -1.56
N ALA A 476 -8.80 8.90 -1.33
CA ALA A 476 -7.94 10.07 -1.46
C ALA A 476 -6.78 10.01 -0.45
N SER A 477 -5.55 9.99 -0.98
CA SER A 477 -4.35 10.16 -0.17
C SER A 477 -4.20 11.61 0.29
N ASN A 478 -3.31 11.84 1.24
CA ASN A 478 -2.80 13.19 1.47
C ASN A 478 -1.94 13.62 0.27
N ALA A 479 -1.85 14.92 0.06
CA ALA A 479 -1.01 15.50 -0.97
C ALA A 479 0.48 15.17 -0.75
N ARG A 480 1.25 15.15 -1.84
CA ARG A 480 2.71 15.19 -1.81
C ARG A 480 3.19 16.16 -2.90
N PRO A 481 4.08 17.11 -2.58
CA PRO A 481 4.49 18.17 -3.51
C PRO A 481 5.25 17.64 -4.74
N ASP A 482 5.73 16.40 -4.69
CA ASP A 482 6.42 15.71 -5.77
C ASP A 482 5.48 14.94 -6.72
N ARG A 483 4.15 15.09 -6.62
CA ARG A 483 3.16 14.29 -7.38
C ARG A 483 2.00 15.11 -7.92
N VAL A 484 1.89 15.17 -9.24
CA VAL A 484 0.87 15.93 -10.00
C VAL A 484 -0.54 15.47 -9.62
N GLY A 485 -1.40 16.44 -9.32
CA GLY A 485 -2.80 16.23 -8.96
C GLY A 485 -3.04 15.63 -7.57
N SER A 486 -2.01 15.41 -6.75
CA SER A 486 -2.20 14.82 -5.40
C SER A 486 -2.98 15.72 -4.42
N GLU A 487 -3.09 17.02 -4.74
CA GLU A 487 -3.87 18.05 -4.02
C GLU A 487 -5.40 17.87 -4.06
N LEU A 488 -5.92 16.71 -4.48
CA LEU A 488 -7.35 16.45 -4.69
C LEU A 488 -8.25 16.87 -3.49
N LYS A 489 -7.78 16.65 -2.25
CA LYS A 489 -8.50 17.04 -1.02
C LYS A 489 -8.68 18.56 -0.89
N ALA A 490 -7.80 19.37 -1.46
CA ALA A 490 -7.84 20.84 -1.38
C ALA A 490 -8.82 21.49 -2.38
N MET A 491 -9.38 20.71 -3.31
CA MET A 491 -10.39 21.17 -4.26
C MET A 491 -11.82 21.14 -3.68
N VAL A 492 -12.02 20.48 -2.54
CA VAL A 492 -13.26 20.60 -1.75
C VAL A 492 -13.18 21.93 -0.99
N GLN A 493 -13.89 22.94 -1.48
CA GLN A 493 -13.79 24.33 -1.01
C GLN A 493 -15.18 24.83 -0.60
N ALA A 494 -15.30 25.38 0.61
CA ALA A 494 -16.55 25.94 1.09
C ALA A 494 -16.94 27.20 0.25
N PRO A 495 -18.23 27.42 -0.02
CA PRO A 495 -18.69 28.68 -0.59
C PRO A 495 -18.58 29.82 0.44
N PRO A 496 -18.49 31.09 0.00
CA PRO A 496 -18.46 32.26 0.87
C PRO A 496 -19.55 32.26 1.95
N GLY A 497 -19.19 32.65 3.18
CA GLY A 497 -20.06 32.57 4.35
C GLY A 497 -20.19 31.18 5.01
N TYR A 498 -19.56 30.14 4.44
CA TYR A 498 -19.46 28.80 5.01
C TYR A 498 -17.99 28.37 5.17
N VAL A 499 -17.73 27.43 6.08
CA VAL A 499 -16.42 26.85 6.36
C VAL A 499 -16.52 25.34 6.55
N LEU A 500 -15.42 24.61 6.30
CA LEU A 500 -15.33 23.19 6.60
C LEU A 500 -14.82 22.99 8.04
N VAL A 501 -15.64 22.36 8.89
CA VAL A 501 -15.27 21.95 10.25
C VAL A 501 -15.06 20.44 10.26
N GLY A 502 -13.97 19.95 10.84
CA GLY A 502 -13.67 18.52 10.86
C GLY A 502 -12.52 18.14 11.77
N ALA A 503 -12.34 16.83 11.96
CA ALA A 503 -11.30 16.24 12.81
C ALA A 503 -10.76 14.94 12.18
N ASP A 504 -9.50 14.64 12.49
CA ASP A 504 -8.80 13.37 12.19
C ASP A 504 -8.74 12.57 13.50
N VAL A 505 -9.46 11.44 13.58
CA VAL A 505 -9.59 10.66 14.82
C VAL A 505 -8.38 9.72 14.97
N ASP A 506 -7.29 10.29 15.49
CA ASP A 506 -5.98 9.65 15.63
C ASP A 506 -6.05 8.18 16.09
N SER A 507 -5.75 7.28 15.14
CA SER A 507 -5.67 5.83 15.33
C SER A 507 -6.91 5.22 16.00
N GLN A 508 -8.10 5.61 15.56
CA GLN A 508 -9.39 5.10 16.03
C GLN A 508 -9.43 3.57 16.23
N GLU A 509 -9.03 2.80 15.23
CA GLU A 509 -9.04 1.32 15.30
C GLU A 509 -8.08 0.77 16.38
N LEU A 510 -6.93 1.41 16.55
CA LEU A 510 -5.90 1.04 17.53
C LEU A 510 -6.42 1.24 18.97
N TRP A 511 -7.09 2.37 19.20
CA TRP A 511 -7.66 2.72 20.49
C TRP A 511 -8.92 1.87 20.81
N ILE A 512 -9.75 1.53 19.83
CA ILE A 512 -10.84 0.56 20.00
C ILE A 512 -10.30 -0.81 20.43
N ALA A 513 -9.24 -1.31 19.76
CA ALA A 513 -8.60 -2.56 20.15
C ALA A 513 -8.02 -2.49 21.58
N ALA A 514 -7.43 -1.36 21.97
CA ALA A 514 -6.92 -1.12 23.31
C ALA A 514 -8.01 -1.17 24.39
N VAL A 515 -9.13 -0.46 24.19
CA VAL A 515 -10.27 -0.47 25.11
C VAL A 515 -10.83 -1.88 25.28
N LEU A 516 -10.89 -2.68 24.22
CA LEU A 516 -11.36 -4.08 24.31
C LEU A 516 -10.41 -4.96 25.15
N GLY A 517 -9.09 -4.76 25.06
CA GLY A 517 -8.12 -5.43 25.92
C GLY A 517 -8.19 -4.97 27.38
N ASP A 518 -8.30 -3.66 27.61
CA ASP A 518 -8.44 -3.06 28.94
C ASP A 518 -9.72 -3.53 29.66
N ALA A 519 -10.85 -3.54 28.93
CA ALA A 519 -12.14 -3.99 29.43
C ALA A 519 -12.15 -5.49 29.76
N HIS A 520 -11.40 -6.32 29.01
CA HIS A 520 -11.23 -7.74 29.31
C HIS A 520 -10.36 -7.98 30.55
N PHE A 521 -9.26 -7.23 30.70
CA PHE A 521 -8.26 -7.50 31.72
C PHE A 521 -8.65 -7.03 33.12
N ALA A 522 -9.10 -5.76 33.25
CA ALA A 522 -9.41 -5.17 34.56
C ALA A 522 -10.57 -4.15 34.55
N GLY A 523 -11.25 -3.93 33.41
CA GLY A 523 -12.36 -2.98 33.33
C GLY A 523 -11.95 -1.51 33.43
N MET A 524 -10.65 -1.19 33.31
CA MET A 524 -10.10 0.16 33.50
C MET A 524 -9.25 0.57 32.30
N HIS A 525 -9.60 1.65 31.62
CA HIS A 525 -8.82 2.11 30.46
C HIS A 525 -7.37 2.48 30.84
N GLY A 526 -6.41 2.02 30.06
CA GLY A 526 -4.97 2.15 30.32
C GLY A 526 -4.38 1.08 31.25
N CYS A 527 -5.14 0.04 31.64
CA CYS A 527 -4.62 -1.01 32.53
C CYS A 527 -3.71 -2.02 31.83
N THR A 528 -3.86 -2.23 30.51
CA THR A 528 -2.95 -3.07 29.73
C THR A 528 -1.75 -2.26 29.23
N ALA A 529 -0.63 -2.93 28.96
CA ALA A 529 0.56 -2.29 28.40
C ALA A 529 0.26 -1.58 27.06
N PHE A 530 -0.52 -2.23 26.19
CA PHE A 530 -0.98 -1.63 24.93
C PHE A 530 -1.92 -0.44 25.15
N GLY A 531 -2.88 -0.54 26.08
CA GLY A 531 -3.75 0.57 26.48
C GLY A 531 -2.95 1.80 26.93
N TRP A 532 -1.98 1.58 27.82
CA TRP A 532 -1.06 2.63 28.27
C TRP A 532 -0.25 3.26 27.12
N MET A 533 0.28 2.44 26.18
CA MET A 533 0.98 2.94 25.00
C MET A 533 0.11 3.83 24.11
N THR A 534 -1.19 3.51 23.93
CA THR A 534 -2.11 4.37 23.17
C THR A 534 -2.40 5.71 23.85
N LEU A 535 -2.36 5.76 25.19
CA LEU A 535 -2.58 6.98 25.98
C LEU A 535 -1.34 7.86 26.10
N GLN A 536 -0.15 7.27 26.14
CA GLN A 536 1.12 8.00 26.28
C GLN A 536 1.60 8.64 24.96
N GLY A 537 1.22 8.06 23.81
CA GLY A 537 1.72 8.46 22.50
C GLY A 537 1.11 9.75 21.93
N ARG A 538 1.90 10.52 21.17
CA ARG A 538 1.40 11.66 20.38
C ARG A 538 2.02 11.69 18.98
N LYS A 539 1.16 11.59 17.95
CA LYS A 539 1.50 11.71 16.52
C LYS A 539 2.30 12.98 16.22
N SER A 540 1.88 14.13 16.76
CA SER A 540 2.55 15.43 16.58
C SER A 540 3.93 15.55 17.24
N ARG A 541 4.28 14.66 18.18
CA ARG A 541 5.61 14.58 18.79
C ARG A 541 6.45 13.41 18.27
N GLY A 542 5.90 12.58 17.38
CA GLY A 542 6.54 11.33 16.97
C GLY A 542 6.75 10.35 18.13
N THR A 543 5.91 10.38 19.17
CA THR A 543 5.97 9.45 20.31
C THR A 543 4.83 8.42 20.28
N ASP A 544 4.11 8.32 19.17
CA ASP A 544 3.03 7.33 19.00
C ASP A 544 3.56 5.91 18.79
N LEU A 545 2.69 4.90 18.95
CA LEU A 545 3.03 3.47 18.89
C LEU A 545 3.83 3.09 17.62
N HIS A 546 3.61 3.79 16.50
CA HIS A 546 4.31 3.52 15.24
C HIS A 546 5.77 3.99 15.23
N ASN A 547 6.20 4.84 16.16
CA ASN A 547 7.61 5.17 16.36
C ASN A 547 8.28 4.34 17.46
N GLY A 548 7.52 3.73 18.38
CA GLY A 548 8.04 2.84 19.42
C GLY A 548 8.45 1.43 18.94
N CYS A 549 8.45 1.17 17.63
CA CYS A 549 8.71 -0.16 17.08
C CYS A 549 10.22 -0.46 17.08
N HIS A 550 10.68 -1.32 18.00
CA HIS A 550 12.09 -1.63 18.31
C HIS A 550 12.97 -2.21 17.17
N VAL A 551 12.51 -2.17 15.91
CA VAL A 551 13.09 -2.90 14.76
C VAL A 551 13.87 -1.96 13.81
N GLY A 552 14.03 -0.68 14.16
CA GLY A 552 14.78 0.30 13.35
C GLY A 552 14.13 0.64 12.00
N ILE A 553 12.82 0.42 11.87
CA ILE A 553 12.03 0.64 10.65
C ILE A 553 11.39 2.04 10.63
N SER A 554 11.06 2.53 9.43
CA SER A 554 10.38 3.83 9.27
C SER A 554 8.96 3.81 9.87
N ARG A 555 8.45 4.99 10.28
CA ARG A 555 7.10 5.15 10.83
C ARG A 555 6.00 4.62 9.90
N GLU A 556 6.14 4.82 8.58
CA GLU A 556 5.17 4.32 7.61
C GLU A 556 5.17 2.78 7.56
N HIS A 557 6.35 2.15 7.56
CA HIS A 557 6.51 0.69 7.59
C HIS A 557 5.96 0.09 8.91
N ALA A 558 6.27 0.74 10.04
CA ALA A 558 5.75 0.36 11.35
C ALA A 558 4.22 0.54 11.45
N LYS A 559 3.62 1.53 10.78
CA LYS A 559 2.15 1.65 10.72
C LYS A 559 1.55 0.42 10.02
N VAL A 560 2.03 0.07 8.82
CA VAL A 560 1.52 -1.11 8.07
C VAL A 560 1.64 -2.39 8.90
N PHE A 561 2.78 -2.58 9.57
CA PHE A 561 3.01 -3.73 10.45
C PHE A 561 2.00 -3.82 11.60
N ASN A 562 1.82 -2.71 12.34
CA ASN A 562 0.92 -2.65 13.49
C ASN A 562 -0.54 -2.95 13.12
N TYR A 563 -1.07 -2.32 12.07
CA TYR A 563 -2.46 -2.53 11.65
C TYR A 563 -2.68 -3.96 11.12
N GLY A 564 -1.79 -4.48 10.27
CA GLY A 564 -1.90 -5.85 9.76
C GLY A 564 -1.93 -6.91 10.88
N ARG A 565 -1.07 -6.74 11.89
CA ARG A 565 -1.00 -7.58 13.09
C ARG A 565 -2.30 -7.58 13.90
N ILE A 566 -2.91 -6.40 14.12
CA ILE A 566 -4.18 -6.24 14.85
C ILE A 566 -5.36 -6.84 14.06
N TYR A 567 -5.33 -6.79 12.74
CA TYR A 567 -6.26 -7.54 11.87
C TYR A 567 -6.03 -9.07 11.88
N GLY A 568 -5.21 -9.60 12.79
CA GLY A 568 -4.99 -11.03 12.95
C GLY A 568 -4.06 -11.64 11.91
N ALA A 569 -3.22 -10.85 11.21
CA ALA A 569 -2.16 -11.40 10.40
C ALA A 569 -1.18 -12.24 11.25
N GLY A 570 -0.56 -13.26 10.63
CA GLY A 570 0.41 -14.14 11.29
C GLY A 570 1.86 -13.78 10.99
N GLN A 571 2.78 -14.58 11.55
CA GLN A 571 4.22 -14.46 11.32
C GLN A 571 4.61 -14.44 9.82
N PRO A 572 4.05 -15.29 8.93
CA PRO A 572 4.43 -15.28 7.50
C PRO A 572 4.04 -14.01 6.73
N PHE A 573 3.10 -13.21 7.25
CA PHE A 573 2.80 -11.88 6.69
C PHE A 573 3.89 -10.87 7.09
N ALA A 574 4.33 -10.90 8.35
CA ALA A 574 5.40 -10.06 8.85
C ALA A 574 6.74 -10.34 8.16
N GLU A 575 7.09 -11.62 7.99
CA GLU A 575 8.29 -12.07 7.26
C GLU A 575 8.31 -11.47 5.85
N ARG A 576 7.24 -11.69 5.07
CA ARG A 576 7.08 -11.17 3.72
C ARG A 576 7.17 -9.64 3.68
N LEU A 577 6.55 -8.95 4.62
CA LEU A 577 6.53 -7.50 4.68
C LEU A 577 7.92 -6.93 5.04
N LEU A 578 8.64 -7.56 5.97
CA LEU A 578 10.02 -7.21 6.33
C LEU A 578 10.96 -7.37 5.13
N MET A 579 10.86 -8.48 4.38
CA MET A 579 11.65 -8.71 3.16
C MET A 579 11.31 -7.74 2.01
N GLN A 580 10.09 -7.19 1.97
CA GLN A 580 9.69 -6.17 1.00
C GLN A 580 10.23 -4.78 1.35
N PHE A 581 10.19 -4.41 2.64
CA PHE A 581 10.76 -3.16 3.11
C PHE A 581 12.30 -3.17 3.03
N ASN A 582 12.94 -4.26 3.45
CA ASN A 582 14.38 -4.46 3.40
C ASN A 582 14.73 -5.76 2.66
N HIS A 583 15.02 -5.62 1.37
CA HIS A 583 15.40 -6.70 0.46
C HIS A 583 16.75 -7.35 0.75
N ARG A 584 17.55 -6.79 1.68
CA ARG A 584 18.82 -7.35 2.14
C ARG A 584 18.64 -8.37 3.28
N LEU A 585 17.46 -8.45 3.89
CA LEU A 585 17.16 -9.47 4.91
C LEU A 585 17.01 -10.84 4.25
N THR A 586 17.66 -11.85 4.83
CA THR A 586 17.39 -13.25 4.47
C THR A 586 16.00 -13.68 4.96
N SER A 587 15.46 -14.78 4.42
CA SER A 587 14.19 -15.34 4.91
C SER A 587 14.30 -15.85 6.36
N GLU A 588 15.51 -16.21 6.80
CA GLU A 588 15.80 -16.70 8.15
C GLU A 588 15.84 -15.52 9.14
N GLU A 589 16.57 -14.45 8.82
CA GLU A 589 16.55 -13.21 9.61
C GLU A 589 15.16 -12.57 9.69
N ALA A 590 14.38 -12.62 8.59
CA ALA A 590 13.02 -12.10 8.56
C ALA A 590 12.09 -12.93 9.46
N ALA A 591 12.28 -14.26 9.51
CA ALA A 591 11.56 -15.15 10.41
C ALA A 591 11.93 -14.90 11.87
N GLU A 592 13.22 -14.79 12.21
CA GLU A 592 13.66 -14.45 13.58
C GLU A 592 13.09 -13.10 14.05
N LYS A 593 13.24 -12.04 13.24
CA LYS A 593 12.74 -10.69 13.57
C LYS A 593 11.21 -10.65 13.67
N ALA A 594 10.49 -11.41 12.83
CA ALA A 594 9.04 -11.55 12.95
C ALA A 594 8.65 -12.32 14.21
N GLN A 595 9.28 -13.46 14.48
CA GLN A 595 9.01 -14.31 15.65
C GLN A 595 9.26 -13.56 16.96
N GLN A 596 10.40 -12.87 17.09
CA GLN A 596 10.72 -12.01 18.23
C GLN A 596 9.63 -10.94 18.43
N MET A 597 9.23 -10.24 17.37
CA MET A 597 8.24 -9.18 17.42
C MET A 597 6.83 -9.69 17.76
N TYR A 598 6.42 -10.87 17.30
CA TYR A 598 5.17 -11.50 17.76
C TYR A 598 5.27 -12.03 19.20
N ALA A 599 6.42 -12.58 19.62
CA ALA A 599 6.62 -13.09 20.98
C ALA A 599 6.57 -11.98 22.04
N VAL A 600 7.18 -10.81 21.77
CA VAL A 600 7.13 -9.64 22.66
C VAL A 600 5.71 -9.06 22.78
N THR A 601 4.90 -9.17 21.72
CA THR A 601 3.63 -8.43 21.62
C THR A 601 2.38 -9.29 21.72
N LYS A 602 2.19 -10.27 20.82
CA LYS A 602 1.07 -11.21 20.93
C LYS A 602 1.31 -12.23 22.05
N GLY A 603 2.57 -12.55 22.35
CA GLY A 603 2.94 -13.50 23.39
C GLY A 603 2.94 -14.95 22.91
N LEU A 604 2.99 -15.89 23.85
CA LEU A 604 2.98 -17.32 23.58
C LEU A 604 1.57 -17.90 23.80
N ARG A 605 1.09 -18.69 22.83
CA ARG A 605 -0.22 -19.36 22.87
C ARG A 605 -0.15 -20.70 23.61
N ARG A 606 -0.05 -20.65 24.95
CA ARG A 606 0.26 -21.82 25.78
C ARG A 606 -0.97 -22.73 25.95
N ARG A 607 -0.83 -24.03 25.62
CA ARG A 607 -1.46 -25.06 26.48
C ARG A 607 -0.66 -25.03 27.79
N VAL A 608 -1.31 -25.03 28.95
CA VAL A 608 -0.62 -24.93 30.25
C VAL A 608 0.22 -26.19 30.52
N PRO A 609 1.57 -26.11 30.58
CA PRO A 609 2.40 -27.24 30.98
C PRO A 609 2.45 -27.36 32.50
N PRO A 610 2.71 -28.56 33.06
CA PRO A 610 2.97 -28.73 34.48
C PRO A 610 4.40 -28.27 34.82
N PRO A 611 4.59 -27.30 35.74
CA PRO A 611 5.94 -26.95 36.18
C PRO A 611 6.56 -28.08 37.01
N SER A 612 7.83 -28.38 36.74
CA SER A 612 8.70 -29.18 37.59
C SER A 612 8.98 -28.49 38.93
N SER A 613 9.57 -29.21 39.88
CA SER A 613 9.67 -28.80 41.29
C SER A 613 10.60 -27.60 41.53
N PRO A 614 10.24 -26.65 42.41
CA PRO A 614 11.10 -25.53 42.78
C PRO A 614 12.27 -25.98 43.70
N PRO A 615 13.41 -25.26 43.68
CA PRO A 615 14.45 -25.42 44.69
C PRO A 615 13.97 -24.96 46.08
N GLY A 616 14.57 -25.51 47.14
CA GLY A 616 14.18 -25.26 48.52
C GLY A 616 14.56 -23.86 49.06
N PRO A 617 13.93 -23.40 50.16
CA PRO A 617 14.16 -22.07 50.71
C PRO A 617 15.49 -21.98 51.46
N GLN A 618 16.38 -21.09 51.01
CA GLN A 618 17.44 -20.56 51.89
C GLN A 618 16.88 -19.41 52.73
N ALA A 619 17.15 -19.44 54.03
CA ALA A 619 16.72 -18.40 54.97
C ALA A 619 17.88 -17.43 55.26
N CYS A 620 17.64 -16.13 55.15
CA CYS A 620 18.52 -15.09 55.68
C CYS A 620 17.75 -14.17 56.63
N SER A 621 18.40 -13.79 57.71
CA SER A 621 17.85 -13.01 58.82
C SER A 621 17.97 -11.49 58.59
N PRO A 622 17.16 -10.65 59.27
CA PRO A 622 17.16 -9.21 59.04
C PRO A 622 18.26 -8.48 59.82
N THR A 623 19.07 -7.63 59.16
CA THR A 623 19.76 -6.51 59.83
C THR A 623 20.35 -5.46 58.87
N ARG A 624 20.46 -4.22 59.37
CA ARG A 624 21.34 -3.09 58.94
C ARG A 624 21.03 -2.30 57.65
N HIS A 625 20.55 -1.07 57.90
CA HIS A 625 20.91 0.22 57.27
C HIS A 625 20.99 0.38 55.74
N CYS A 626 20.06 1.19 55.21
CA CYS A 626 20.32 2.03 54.03
C CYS A 626 20.99 3.37 54.45
N PRO A 627 22.00 3.89 53.74
CA PRO A 627 22.46 5.26 53.89
C PRO A 627 21.46 6.25 53.26
N ARG A 628 21.45 7.50 53.75
CA ARG A 628 20.72 8.61 53.10
C ARG A 628 21.65 9.37 52.16
N LEU A 629 21.13 9.83 51.02
CA LEU A 629 21.70 10.92 50.23
C LEU A 629 20.75 12.14 50.26
N PRO A 630 21.27 13.37 50.08
CA PRO A 630 20.56 14.60 50.42
C PRO A 630 19.61 15.10 49.32
N ALA A 631 18.63 15.91 49.72
CA ALA A 631 17.77 16.67 48.82
C ALA A 631 18.21 18.15 48.75
N LEU A 632 18.08 18.76 47.57
CA LEU A 632 18.16 20.21 47.34
C LEU A 632 16.96 20.67 46.50
N PRO A 633 16.59 21.97 46.54
CA PRO A 633 15.17 22.36 46.46
C PRO A 633 14.72 22.99 45.13
N LEU A 634 13.40 23.01 44.93
CA LEU A 634 12.70 23.93 44.03
C LEU A 634 11.73 24.81 44.85
N PRO A 635 11.72 26.15 44.66
CA PRO A 635 10.77 27.05 45.32
C PRO A 635 9.48 27.24 44.49
N GLY A 636 8.36 27.51 45.17
CA GLY A 636 7.07 27.85 44.55
C GLY A 636 5.89 27.16 45.22
N ALA A 637 5.21 27.87 46.14
CA ALA A 637 4.12 27.32 46.94
C ALA A 637 2.80 28.06 46.69
N LEU A 638 1.70 27.31 46.53
CA LEU A 638 0.30 27.70 46.70
C LEU A 638 -0.49 26.45 47.19
N PRO A 639 -1.73 26.57 47.70
CA PRO A 639 -2.02 26.11 49.07
C PRO A 639 -2.47 24.65 49.22
N SER A 640 -2.36 24.17 50.47
CA SER A 640 -2.40 22.75 50.84
C SER A 640 -3.76 22.25 51.36
N HIS A 641 -4.76 22.18 50.48
CA HIS A 641 -5.94 21.31 50.69
C HIS A 641 -6.21 20.50 49.42
N LEU A 642 -6.77 19.29 49.57
CA LEU A 642 -6.90 18.25 48.52
C LEU A 642 -5.56 17.65 48.03
N ARG A 643 -4.92 16.83 48.88
CA ARG A 643 -4.04 15.74 48.43
C ARG A 643 -4.61 14.39 48.89
N PRO A 644 -5.14 13.54 47.98
CA PRO A 644 -5.27 12.12 48.25
C PRO A 644 -3.89 11.51 48.50
N SER A 645 -3.76 10.59 49.45
CA SER A 645 -2.48 9.95 49.74
C SER A 645 -2.15 8.89 48.68
N CYS A 646 -1.59 9.35 47.55
CA CYS A 646 -1.09 8.45 46.49
C CYS A 646 0.20 7.76 46.94
N ARG A 647 0.07 6.77 47.83
CA ARG A 647 1.08 5.72 48.00
C ARG A 647 1.19 4.99 46.66
N MET A 648 2.38 4.93 46.08
CA MET A 648 2.61 4.12 44.88
C MET A 648 2.19 2.68 45.19
N ALA A 649 1.18 2.18 44.46
CA ALA A 649 0.77 0.80 44.56
C ALA A 649 1.96 -0.08 44.12
N ARG A 650 2.20 -1.17 44.85
CA ARG A 650 3.13 -2.21 44.38
C ARG A 650 2.59 -2.79 43.07
N PRO A 651 3.45 -3.22 42.13
CA PRO A 651 2.98 -3.89 40.92
C PRO A 651 2.12 -5.11 41.30
N TRP A 652 0.88 -5.13 40.83
CA TRP A 652 -0.05 -6.21 41.12
C TRP A 652 0.38 -7.48 40.40
N VAL A 653 0.54 -8.58 41.16
CA VAL A 653 0.87 -9.88 40.57
C VAL A 653 -0.36 -10.42 39.85
N VAL A 654 -0.25 -10.59 38.53
CA VAL A 654 -1.34 -11.07 37.66
C VAL A 654 -1.84 -12.43 38.15
N THR A 655 -3.12 -12.48 38.52
CA THR A 655 -3.78 -13.69 39.06
C THR A 655 -4.59 -14.36 37.96
N PHE A 656 -3.98 -15.33 37.28
CA PHE A 656 -4.58 -16.02 36.14
C PHE A 656 -5.87 -16.79 36.49
N LYS A 657 -6.95 -16.50 35.75
CA LYS A 657 -8.22 -17.23 35.73
C LYS A 657 -8.26 -18.21 34.54
N TYR A 658 -8.99 -19.32 34.66
CA TYR A 658 -9.07 -20.38 33.64
C TYR A 658 -10.49 -20.88 33.41
N ARG A 659 -10.85 -21.20 32.16
CA ARG A 659 -12.13 -21.82 31.79
C ARG A 659 -11.96 -23.33 31.58
N LEU A 660 -12.75 -24.14 32.27
CA LEU A 660 -12.78 -25.59 32.10
C LEU A 660 -13.46 -25.96 30.78
N SER A 661 -13.05 -27.09 30.20
CA SER A 661 -13.78 -27.76 29.12
C SER A 661 -14.95 -28.58 29.66
N ASP A 662 -15.79 -29.14 28.78
CA ASP A 662 -16.83 -30.09 29.19
C ASP A 662 -16.26 -31.34 29.88
N GLU A 663 -15.08 -31.82 29.47
CA GLU A 663 -14.34 -32.87 30.19
C GLU A 663 -13.92 -32.39 31.59
N GLY A 664 -13.45 -31.15 31.72
CA GLY A 664 -13.05 -30.55 33.00
C GLY A 664 -14.23 -30.35 33.96
N GLU A 665 -15.37 -29.87 33.45
CA GLU A 665 -16.64 -29.76 34.18
C GLU A 665 -17.16 -31.14 34.62
N TRP A 666 -17.14 -32.13 33.72
CA TRP A 666 -17.51 -33.50 34.03
C TRP A 666 -16.61 -34.10 35.12
N LEU A 667 -15.28 -33.88 35.03
CA LEU A 667 -14.32 -34.30 36.05
C LEU A 667 -14.58 -33.65 37.40
N VAL A 668 -14.85 -32.34 37.47
CA VAL A 668 -15.20 -31.64 38.73
C VAL A 668 -16.45 -32.28 39.36
N ARG A 669 -17.49 -32.53 38.57
CA ARG A 669 -18.76 -33.11 39.03
C ARG A 669 -18.60 -34.55 39.51
N GLN A 670 -17.91 -35.40 38.75
CA GLN A 670 -17.69 -36.82 39.09
C GLN A 670 -16.75 -37.00 40.28
N LEU A 671 -15.67 -36.22 40.34
CA LEU A 671 -14.66 -36.33 41.40
C LEU A 671 -15.00 -35.52 42.66
N ARG A 672 -16.13 -34.78 42.65
CA ARG A 672 -16.64 -33.91 43.73
C ARG A 672 -15.56 -32.98 44.30
N ILE A 673 -14.77 -32.38 43.41
CA ILE A 673 -13.69 -31.48 43.82
C ILE A 673 -14.32 -30.14 44.22
N PRO A 674 -14.15 -29.65 45.45
CA PRO A 674 -14.59 -28.30 45.81
C PRO A 674 -13.71 -27.30 45.06
N VAL A 675 -14.34 -26.36 44.35
CA VAL A 675 -13.71 -25.44 43.40
C VAL A 675 -14.41 -24.09 43.53
N GLU A 676 -13.65 -23.03 43.79
CA GLU A 676 -14.21 -21.67 43.79
C GLU A 676 -14.36 -21.16 42.36
N ARG A 677 -15.52 -20.59 42.05
CA ARG A 677 -15.86 -20.01 40.75
C ARG A 677 -16.02 -18.51 40.89
N THR A 678 -15.48 -17.78 39.93
CA THR A 678 -15.81 -16.37 39.70
C THR A 678 -17.16 -16.24 38.99
N GLU A 679 -17.75 -15.05 38.98
CA GLU A 679 -19.07 -14.78 38.38
C GLU A 679 -19.12 -15.16 36.88
N ASP A 680 -17.98 -15.03 36.18
CA ASP A 680 -17.76 -15.47 34.79
C ASP A 680 -17.75 -17.00 34.59
N GLY A 681 -17.92 -17.78 35.66
CA GLY A 681 -17.74 -19.24 35.69
C GLY A 681 -16.28 -19.70 35.69
N CYS A 682 -15.32 -18.78 35.57
CA CYS A 682 -13.88 -19.06 35.52
C CYS A 682 -13.28 -19.42 36.90
N VAL A 683 -12.16 -20.15 36.86
CA VAL A 683 -11.59 -20.93 37.97
C VAL A 683 -10.14 -20.52 38.26
N SER A 684 -9.67 -20.68 39.50
CA SER A 684 -8.29 -20.37 39.89
C SER A 684 -7.24 -21.34 39.32
N LEU A 685 -5.99 -20.89 39.16
CA LEU A 685 -4.86 -21.78 38.84
C LEU A 685 -4.66 -22.89 39.87
N GLN A 686 -4.99 -22.64 41.15
CA GLN A 686 -4.81 -23.61 42.22
C GLN A 686 -5.83 -24.75 42.10
N ASP A 687 -7.07 -24.43 41.78
CA ASP A 687 -8.13 -25.41 41.55
C ASP A 687 -7.94 -26.13 40.21
N LEU A 688 -7.49 -25.47 39.15
CA LEU A 688 -7.14 -26.18 37.90
C LEU A 688 -6.06 -27.25 38.14
N ARG A 689 -5.01 -26.93 38.91
CA ARG A 689 -3.97 -27.89 39.33
C ARG A 689 -4.52 -29.03 40.19
N LYS A 690 -5.50 -28.74 41.06
CA LYS A 690 -6.20 -29.70 41.93
C LYS A 690 -7.02 -30.69 41.09
N ILE A 691 -7.77 -30.19 40.11
CA ILE A 691 -8.55 -30.98 39.14
C ILE A 691 -7.62 -31.88 38.32
N GLN A 692 -6.58 -31.33 37.70
CA GLN A 692 -5.61 -32.09 36.90
C GLN A 692 -4.90 -33.17 37.74
N ARG A 693 -4.53 -32.88 38.99
CA ARG A 693 -3.88 -33.83 39.89
C ARG A 693 -4.80 -34.98 40.32
N GLU A 694 -6.06 -34.69 40.65
CA GLU A 694 -7.05 -35.72 41.01
C GLU A 694 -7.45 -36.59 39.81
N ALA A 695 -7.66 -35.98 38.64
CA ALA A 695 -7.90 -36.70 37.39
C ALA A 695 -6.72 -37.65 37.08
N SER A 696 -5.49 -37.14 37.14
CA SER A 696 -4.27 -37.93 36.87
C SER A 696 -4.07 -39.08 37.86
N ARG A 697 -4.42 -38.89 39.14
CA ARG A 697 -4.35 -39.95 40.16
C ARG A 697 -5.34 -41.10 39.93
N LYS A 698 -6.52 -40.80 39.40
CA LYS A 698 -7.60 -41.80 39.18
C LYS A 698 -7.58 -42.41 37.79
N SER A 699 -7.02 -41.72 36.78
CA SER A 699 -6.81 -42.29 35.46
C SER A 699 -5.51 -43.09 35.36
N ARG A 700 -5.59 -44.34 34.91
CA ARG A 700 -4.41 -45.15 34.53
C ARG A 700 -3.79 -44.64 33.22
N GLY A 701 -3.09 -43.49 33.28
CA GLY A 701 -2.33 -42.93 32.16
C GLY A 701 -3.13 -42.23 31.05
N LYS A 702 -4.46 -42.04 31.21
CA LYS A 702 -5.30 -41.36 30.21
C LYS A 702 -5.17 -39.84 30.33
N LYS A 703 -4.65 -39.16 29.29
CA LYS A 703 -4.68 -37.69 29.21
C LYS A 703 -6.12 -37.19 29.08
N TRP A 704 -6.48 -36.16 29.83
CA TRP A 704 -7.78 -35.45 29.77
C TRP A 704 -7.54 -34.00 29.32
N ASN A 705 -8.43 -33.46 28.49
CA ASN A 705 -8.32 -32.10 27.97
C ASN A 705 -9.07 -31.10 28.85
N VAL A 706 -8.58 -30.87 30.07
CA VAL A 706 -9.30 -30.19 31.18
C VAL A 706 -9.60 -28.69 30.93
N VAL A 707 -8.92 -28.02 29.99
CA VAL A 707 -9.06 -26.59 29.69
C VAL A 707 -9.62 -26.41 28.29
N ALA A 708 -10.59 -25.50 28.12
CA ALA A 708 -11.26 -25.27 26.84
C ALA A 708 -10.40 -24.51 25.81
N GLU A 709 -9.78 -23.40 26.22
CA GLU A 709 -9.21 -22.41 25.28
C GLU A 709 -7.68 -22.25 25.39
N ARG A 710 -7.04 -22.09 24.23
CA ARG A 710 -5.60 -21.77 24.06
C ARG A 710 -5.42 -20.24 24.05
N MET A 711 -5.36 -19.63 25.23
CA MET A 711 -5.13 -18.19 25.38
C MET A 711 -3.68 -17.76 25.06
N TRP A 712 -3.53 -16.52 24.63
CA TRP A 712 -2.25 -15.82 24.48
C TRP A 712 -1.80 -15.28 25.83
N THR A 713 -0.50 -15.36 26.12
CA THR A 713 0.09 -14.93 27.40
C THR A 713 1.49 -14.35 27.23
N GLY A 714 1.83 -13.36 28.05
CA GLY A 714 3.21 -12.85 28.20
C GLY A 714 3.64 -11.77 27.20
N GLY A 715 2.81 -11.42 26.22
CA GLY A 715 3.06 -10.30 25.31
C GLY A 715 2.22 -9.06 25.67
N THR A 716 2.66 -7.87 25.24
CA THR A 716 2.03 -6.57 25.56
C THR A 716 0.56 -6.43 25.13
N GLU A 717 0.12 -7.22 24.17
CA GLU A 717 -1.19 -7.18 23.51
C GLU A 717 -2.02 -8.46 23.73
N SER A 718 -1.52 -9.43 24.51
CA SER A 718 -2.17 -10.74 24.70
C SER A 718 -3.66 -10.64 25.04
N GLU A 719 -4.05 -9.72 25.93
CA GLU A 719 -5.43 -9.52 26.37
C GLU A 719 -6.36 -8.99 25.28
N MET A 720 -5.87 -8.07 24.44
CA MET A 720 -6.60 -7.58 23.27
C MET A 720 -6.84 -8.71 22.27
N PHE A 721 -5.83 -9.54 22.00
CA PHE A 721 -6.00 -10.71 21.13
C PHE A 721 -6.90 -11.79 21.73
N ASN A 722 -6.85 -12.03 23.05
CA ASN A 722 -7.77 -12.94 23.73
C ASN A 722 -9.23 -12.46 23.57
N LYS A 723 -9.50 -11.15 23.77
CA LYS A 723 -10.85 -10.58 23.61
C LYS A 723 -11.32 -10.58 22.16
N LEU A 724 -10.45 -10.24 21.20
CA LEU A 724 -10.78 -10.26 19.78
C LEU A 724 -11.01 -11.68 19.26
N GLU A 725 -10.18 -12.65 19.66
CA GLU A 725 -10.41 -14.06 19.32
C GLU A 725 -11.71 -14.59 19.97
N SER A 726 -12.03 -14.21 21.21
CA SER A 726 -13.29 -14.56 21.89
C SER A 726 -14.55 -14.02 21.21
N ILE A 727 -14.56 -12.74 20.79
CA ILE A 727 -15.68 -12.18 20.01
C ILE A 727 -15.75 -12.84 18.63
N ALA A 728 -14.59 -13.14 18.03
CA ALA A 728 -14.52 -13.78 16.72
C ALA A 728 -14.96 -15.26 16.74
N THR A 729 -14.72 -16.04 17.80
CA THR A 729 -15.08 -17.48 17.89
C THR A 729 -16.54 -17.74 18.24
N ALA A 730 -17.25 -16.78 18.85
CA ALA A 730 -18.64 -16.93 19.29
C ALA A 730 -19.59 -17.47 18.19
N ASP A 731 -20.67 -18.16 18.60
CA ASP A 731 -21.69 -18.71 17.70
C ASP A 731 -22.43 -17.61 16.91
N GLU A 732 -22.62 -16.45 17.55
CA GLU A 732 -23.08 -15.21 16.92
C GLU A 732 -22.08 -14.07 17.12
N PRO A 733 -21.04 -13.94 16.26
CA PRO A 733 -20.10 -12.83 16.35
C PRO A 733 -20.81 -11.50 16.11
N ARG A 734 -20.79 -10.62 17.11
CA ARG A 734 -21.44 -9.31 17.13
C ARG A 734 -20.45 -8.22 17.52
N THR A 735 -20.62 -7.00 17.01
CA THR A 735 -19.82 -5.86 17.44
C THR A 735 -20.12 -5.51 18.90
N PRO A 736 -19.12 -5.07 19.68
CA PRO A 736 -19.25 -4.85 21.12
C PRO A 736 -20.06 -3.60 21.49
N VAL A 737 -20.28 -2.67 20.54
CA VAL A 737 -20.97 -1.39 20.79
C VAL A 737 -22.40 -1.40 20.26
N LEU A 738 -22.62 -1.60 18.95
CA LEU A 738 -23.97 -1.58 18.36
C LEU A 738 -24.57 -2.99 18.12
N GLY A 739 -23.95 -4.05 18.65
CA GLY A 739 -24.51 -5.42 18.63
C GLY A 739 -24.68 -6.04 17.23
N CYS A 740 -24.08 -5.44 16.21
CA CYS A 740 -24.28 -5.78 14.81
C CYS A 740 -23.55 -7.09 14.46
N ARG A 741 -24.26 -8.06 13.89
CA ARG A 741 -23.75 -9.40 13.61
C ARG A 741 -22.89 -9.43 12.34
N ILE A 742 -21.90 -10.33 12.32
CA ILE A 742 -21.07 -10.64 11.15
C ILE A 742 -21.89 -11.01 9.91
N SER A 743 -21.36 -10.84 8.69
CA SER A 743 -22.06 -11.22 7.45
C SER A 743 -22.10 -12.75 7.28
N ARG A 744 -23.17 -13.31 6.68
CA ARG A 744 -23.32 -14.78 6.52
C ARG A 744 -22.16 -15.41 5.75
N ALA A 745 -21.61 -14.71 4.75
CA ALA A 745 -20.44 -15.13 3.99
C ALA A 745 -19.13 -15.26 4.82
N LEU A 746 -19.08 -14.67 6.03
CA LEU A 746 -17.95 -14.75 6.95
C LEU A 746 -18.18 -15.71 8.13
N GLU A 747 -19.37 -16.26 8.32
CA GLU A 747 -19.63 -17.26 9.37
C GLU A 747 -18.72 -18.51 9.23
N PRO A 748 -18.49 -19.09 8.02
CA PRO A 748 -17.54 -20.19 7.83
C PRO A 748 -16.08 -19.74 7.59
N ALA A 749 -15.74 -18.45 7.73
CA ALA A 749 -14.43 -17.93 7.34
C ALA A 749 -13.32 -18.17 8.39
N PHE A 750 -12.07 -18.22 7.92
CA PHE A 750 -10.88 -18.33 8.76
C PHE A 750 -10.82 -17.25 9.85
N MET A 751 -10.27 -17.61 11.02
CA MET A 751 -10.19 -16.74 12.20
C MET A 751 -9.55 -15.37 11.94
N THR A 752 -8.59 -15.27 11.02
CA THR A 752 -7.98 -14.00 10.62
C THR A 752 -9.00 -13.02 10.03
N SER A 753 -9.93 -13.53 9.21
CA SER A 753 -11.00 -12.73 8.60
C SER A 753 -12.07 -12.35 9.62
N ARG A 754 -12.38 -13.25 10.58
CA ARG A 754 -13.32 -12.97 11.68
C ARG A 754 -12.75 -11.91 12.65
N VAL A 755 -11.47 -12.00 13.04
CA VAL A 755 -10.78 -10.99 13.89
C VAL A 755 -10.67 -9.63 13.19
N ASN A 756 -10.24 -9.59 11.92
CA ASN A 756 -10.22 -8.38 11.11
C ASN A 756 -11.62 -7.73 11.05
N TRP A 757 -12.66 -8.53 10.84
CA TRP A 757 -14.04 -8.03 10.84
C TRP A 757 -14.44 -7.40 12.17
N VAL A 758 -14.09 -7.99 13.33
CA VAL A 758 -14.43 -7.41 14.65
C VAL A 758 -13.87 -5.99 14.79
N VAL A 759 -12.59 -5.78 14.48
CA VAL A 759 -11.94 -4.46 14.58
C VAL A 759 -12.57 -3.47 13.59
N GLN A 760 -12.63 -3.86 12.30
CA GLN A 760 -13.09 -2.94 11.26
C GLN A 760 -14.57 -2.57 11.37
N SER A 761 -15.42 -3.52 11.76
CA SER A 761 -16.87 -3.34 11.94
C SER A 761 -17.15 -2.53 13.21
N SER A 762 -16.33 -2.64 14.25
CA SER A 762 -16.41 -1.77 15.44
C SER A 762 -16.03 -0.33 15.12
N ALA A 763 -15.06 -0.09 14.21
CA ALA A 763 -14.74 1.26 13.76
C ALA A 763 -15.91 1.92 13.00
N VAL A 764 -16.70 1.14 12.24
CA VAL A 764 -17.92 1.61 11.57
C VAL A 764 -19.02 1.98 12.58
N ASP A 765 -19.20 1.20 13.64
CA ASP A 765 -20.13 1.53 14.74
C ASP A 765 -19.80 2.88 15.38
N TYR A 766 -18.51 3.15 15.60
CA TYR A 766 -18.01 4.43 16.10
C TYR A 766 -18.28 5.60 15.14
N LEU A 767 -18.10 5.39 13.83
CA LEU A 767 -18.44 6.42 12.83
C LEU A 767 -19.95 6.73 12.86
N HIS A 768 -20.81 5.72 12.88
CA HIS A 768 -22.26 5.92 12.95
C HIS A 768 -22.69 6.68 14.21
N LEU A 769 -22.14 6.33 15.38
CA LEU A 769 -22.38 7.05 16.63
C LEU A 769 -21.97 8.52 16.54
N MET A 770 -20.78 8.81 16.00
CA MET A 770 -20.29 10.18 15.90
C MET A 770 -21.09 11.03 14.90
N LEU A 771 -21.55 10.44 13.79
CA LEU A 771 -22.41 11.12 12.81
C LEU A 771 -23.80 11.42 13.38
N VAL A 772 -24.43 10.45 14.04
CA VAL A 772 -25.76 10.63 14.67
C VAL A 772 -25.69 11.65 15.81
N ALA A 773 -24.66 11.57 16.67
CA ALA A 773 -24.46 12.55 17.73
C ALA A 773 -24.18 13.96 17.19
N MET A 774 -23.43 14.11 16.10
CA MET A 774 -23.22 15.41 15.47
C MET A 774 -24.50 15.98 14.85
N LYS A 775 -25.30 15.13 14.19
CA LYS A 775 -26.60 15.52 13.65
C LYS A 775 -27.54 16.02 14.75
N TRP A 776 -27.68 15.24 15.82
CA TRP A 776 -28.49 15.63 16.98
C TRP A 776 -28.00 16.95 17.60
N LEU A 777 -26.69 17.12 17.80
CA LEU A 777 -26.13 18.37 18.31
C LEU A 777 -26.36 19.56 17.37
N PHE A 778 -26.49 19.34 16.05
CA PHE A 778 -26.83 20.41 15.11
C PHE A 778 -28.32 20.77 15.17
N GLU A 779 -29.19 19.78 15.33
CA GLU A 779 -30.65 19.97 15.46
C GLU A 779 -31.02 20.61 16.80
N GLU A 780 -30.58 20.05 17.93
CA GLU A 780 -30.88 20.51 19.30
C GLU A 780 -30.37 21.94 19.58
N PHE A 781 -29.15 22.26 19.15
CA PHE A 781 -28.57 23.59 19.37
C PHE A 781 -28.85 24.58 18.23
N ALA A 782 -29.54 24.19 17.15
CA ALA A 782 -29.70 24.99 15.94
C ALA A 782 -28.34 25.55 15.44
N ILE A 783 -27.52 24.64 14.92
CA ILE A 783 -26.25 24.93 14.24
C ILE A 783 -26.48 24.74 12.73
N ASP A 784 -26.26 25.78 11.92
CA ASP A 784 -26.39 25.71 10.45
C ASP A 784 -25.18 24.96 9.86
N GLY A 785 -25.30 23.63 9.79
CA GLY A 785 -24.29 22.76 9.20
C GLY A 785 -24.84 21.41 8.74
N ARG A 786 -24.05 20.69 7.95
CA ARG A 786 -24.40 19.38 7.37
C ARG A 786 -23.16 18.53 7.12
N PHE A 787 -23.31 17.21 7.20
CA PHE A 787 -22.26 16.26 6.81
C PHE A 787 -21.81 16.48 5.36
N CYS A 788 -20.49 16.54 5.16
CA CYS A 788 -19.86 16.73 3.86
C CYS A 788 -19.26 15.40 3.38
N ILE A 789 -18.29 14.85 4.12
CA ILE A 789 -17.69 13.53 3.86
C ILE A 789 -16.92 13.00 5.08
N SER A 790 -16.73 11.68 5.13
CA SER A 790 -15.73 11.00 5.97
C SER A 790 -14.67 10.37 5.06
N ILE A 791 -13.38 10.56 5.33
CA ILE A 791 -12.27 10.03 4.50
C ILE A 791 -11.23 9.37 5.42
N HIS A 792 -11.11 8.04 5.37
CA HIS A 792 -10.38 7.26 6.38
C HIS A 792 -10.93 7.59 7.79
N ASP A 793 -10.07 8.02 8.72
CA ASP A 793 -10.44 8.45 10.08
C ASP A 793 -10.79 9.96 10.16
N GLU A 794 -10.78 10.69 9.03
CA GLU A 794 -11.25 12.09 8.97
C GLU A 794 -12.78 12.16 8.84
N VAL A 795 -13.41 13.11 9.53
CA VAL A 795 -14.82 13.49 9.30
C VAL A 795 -14.94 15.00 9.15
N ARG A 796 -15.70 15.44 8.13
CA ARG A 796 -15.86 16.84 7.74
C ARG A 796 -17.34 17.21 7.56
N TYR A 797 -17.68 18.40 8.02
CA TYR A 797 -18.98 19.05 7.92
C TYR A 797 -18.82 20.40 7.22
N LEU A 798 -19.79 20.79 6.39
CA LEU A 798 -19.92 22.18 5.95
C LEU A 798 -20.79 22.91 6.97
N VAL A 799 -20.33 24.04 7.49
CA VAL A 799 -20.98 24.82 8.56
C VAL A 799 -20.93 26.30 8.21
N ARG A 800 -21.97 27.06 8.53
CA ARG A 800 -21.98 28.52 8.36
C ARG A 800 -20.94 29.17 9.28
N GLU A 801 -20.28 30.24 8.81
CA GLU A 801 -19.08 30.76 9.48
C GLU A 801 -19.32 31.18 10.95
N GLU A 802 -20.48 31.78 11.25
CA GLU A 802 -20.88 32.19 12.60
C GLU A 802 -20.91 31.02 13.61
N ASP A 803 -21.23 29.83 13.13
CA ASP A 803 -21.37 28.63 13.94
C ASP A 803 -20.09 27.78 14.03
N ARG A 804 -19.01 28.16 13.35
CA ARG A 804 -17.79 27.34 13.22
C ARG A 804 -17.22 26.83 14.56
N TYR A 805 -17.25 27.66 15.59
CA TYR A 805 -16.78 27.30 16.94
C TYR A 805 -17.79 26.44 17.70
N ARG A 806 -19.09 26.61 17.44
CA ARG A 806 -20.18 25.80 18.02
C ARG A 806 -20.13 24.38 17.45
N ALA A 807 -19.98 24.25 16.13
CA ALA A 807 -19.78 22.96 15.47
C ALA A 807 -18.46 22.29 15.87
N ALA A 808 -17.37 23.05 16.07
CA ALA A 808 -16.13 22.49 16.60
C ALA A 808 -16.31 21.95 18.03
N LEU A 809 -17.03 22.67 18.90
CA LEU A 809 -17.37 22.16 20.24
C LEU A 809 -18.27 20.92 20.17
N ALA A 810 -19.27 20.92 19.28
CA ALA A 810 -20.12 19.76 19.04
C ALA A 810 -19.31 18.53 18.59
N LEU A 811 -18.30 18.70 17.72
CA LEU A 811 -17.44 17.62 17.26
C LEU A 811 -16.52 17.07 18.37
N GLN A 812 -16.08 17.92 19.29
CA GLN A 812 -15.39 17.48 20.49
C GLN A 812 -16.33 16.71 21.43
N ILE A 813 -17.57 17.16 21.61
CA ILE A 813 -18.58 16.51 22.46
C ILE A 813 -19.01 15.16 21.86
N SER A 814 -19.30 15.08 20.55
CA SER A 814 -19.70 13.83 19.89
C SER A 814 -18.60 12.76 19.97
N ASN A 815 -17.33 13.15 19.80
CA ASN A 815 -16.18 12.27 19.97
C ASN A 815 -16.06 11.75 21.43
N LEU A 816 -16.27 12.63 22.43
CA LEU A 816 -16.32 12.22 23.84
C LEU A 816 -17.49 11.28 24.16
N LEU A 817 -18.70 11.58 23.68
CA LEU A 817 -19.90 10.73 23.85
C LEU A 817 -19.71 9.36 23.19
N THR A 818 -19.15 9.32 21.98
CA THR A 818 -18.88 8.09 21.24
C THR A 818 -17.84 7.22 21.94
N ARG A 819 -16.76 7.82 22.45
CA ARG A 819 -15.76 7.12 23.29
C ARG A 819 -16.33 6.63 24.61
N TRP A 820 -17.21 7.41 25.25
CA TRP A 820 -17.89 6.99 26.48
C TRP A 820 -18.82 5.80 26.21
N ALA A 821 -19.63 5.85 25.16
CA ALA A 821 -20.57 4.79 24.80
C ALA A 821 -19.87 3.44 24.57
N GLY A 822 -18.73 3.42 23.87
CA GLY A 822 -17.94 2.20 23.66
C GLY A 822 -17.00 1.82 24.81
N CYS A 823 -16.94 2.62 25.88
CA CYS A 823 -16.31 2.28 27.17
C CYS A 823 -17.33 1.94 28.27
N GLY A 824 -18.63 2.03 27.98
CA GLY A 824 -19.69 1.73 28.93
C GLY A 824 -19.70 0.25 29.34
N PRO A 825 -20.16 -0.09 30.56
CA PRO A 825 -20.34 -1.49 30.93
C PRO A 825 -21.37 -2.13 29.99
N GLY A 826 -21.03 -3.31 29.45
CA GLY A 826 -21.99 -4.15 28.75
C GLY A 826 -23.15 -4.56 29.66
N PRO A 827 -24.24 -5.16 29.12
CA PRO A 827 -25.46 -5.46 29.87
C PRO A 827 -25.26 -6.62 30.89
N VAL A 828 -24.58 -6.32 31.99
CA VAL A 828 -24.52 -7.16 33.20
C VAL A 828 -25.78 -6.86 34.02
N GLY A 829 -26.49 -7.92 34.43
CA GLY A 829 -27.86 -7.85 34.93
C GLY A 829 -28.05 -7.12 36.26
N SER A 830 -28.13 -5.79 36.22
CA SER A 830 -28.74 -4.94 37.25
C SER A 830 -29.57 -3.85 36.57
N GLU A 831 -30.58 -3.33 37.26
CA GLU A 831 -31.71 -2.60 36.66
C GLU A 831 -31.28 -1.40 35.82
N CYS A 832 -31.40 -1.53 34.49
CA CYS A 832 -31.25 -0.39 33.59
C CYS A 832 -32.39 0.60 33.87
N PRO A 833 -32.11 1.86 34.25
CA PRO A 833 -33.16 2.82 34.54
C PRO A 833 -34.01 3.05 33.29
N SER A 834 -35.33 3.16 33.48
CA SER A 834 -36.33 3.12 32.39
C SER A 834 -35.98 4.00 31.18
N PRO A 835 -36.37 3.61 29.95
CA PRO A 835 -35.95 4.27 28.69
C PRO A 835 -36.52 5.68 28.45
N ARG A 836 -36.89 6.41 29.51
CA ARG A 836 -37.35 7.81 29.49
C ARG A 836 -36.24 8.84 29.76
N LYS A 837 -34.97 8.42 29.87
CA LYS A 837 -33.81 9.32 30.03
C LYS A 837 -32.60 8.96 29.14
N TRP A 838 -32.84 8.29 28.01
CA TRP A 838 -32.00 8.52 26.84
C TRP A 838 -32.60 9.72 26.10
N VAL A 839 -32.02 10.90 26.32
CA VAL A 839 -32.23 12.05 25.43
C VAL A 839 -31.25 11.83 24.28
N PHE A 840 -31.81 11.43 23.14
CA PHE A 840 -31.16 11.11 21.87
C PHE A 840 -31.65 12.05 20.76
#